data_AF-A0A931A8C3-F1
#
_entry.id   AF-A0A931A8C3-F1
#
_cell.length_a   1.000
_cell.length_b   1.000
_cell.length_c   1.000
_cell.angle_alpha   90.00
_cell.angle_beta   90.00
_cell.angle_gamma   90.00
#
_symmetry.space_group_name_H-M   'P 1'
#
loop_
_entity.id
_entity.type
_entity.pdbx_description
1 polymer ?
#
loop_
_entity_poly.entity_id
_entity_poly.type
_entity_poly.pdbx_seq_one_letter_code
_entity_poly.pdbx_strand_id
1 'polypeptide(L)'
;MSTPAIPLRLTAPAPGWTVEADVVVVGSGIAGLTVALRYAELDPAAKVLVVTKDVLSSGSTRWAQGGIAAVLDPRDTPDEHLNDTLLAGVGLCDTRAVHTMVTEGPGALRRLMARGARFDRSPEGELQLTREGGHRRRRIVHAGGDATGAEVQRALVEAIHAGSIEVIEHALVLDLLKDAAGRAGGVTLHVMGEGARDGVGAVRARAVVLATGGLGQVYAATTNPIVSTGDGVALALRAGAVVRDLEFVQFHPTVLWLGEGSTGQQPLISEAVRGEGAFLIDHAGERFMRGAHELADLAPRDVVAKAIMRNMRAYGHDHVYLDGRHFGRDKWEQRFPTIYAVCREHGVDPATEPIPVAPAAHYASGGVRTDLRGRTSIEGLYACGETACTGVHGANRLASNSLLEGLVFAERIAEDIHRAHPAPGEPVESRTAPGLADPRTRPRIQAHMSTGASVLRSRESLLATARALREARWTPVHVPACTESWEATNLLTVATVLTGAAAARLETRGSHWREDYDTRDDNEWLGHLDVTLTEEGARMTYTPHEDAMPQRLAQELTSAGLDPAEVDALIDRALAEDVREAGDVTSAATIPAGQFSVADVVARKDGVVAGLAVAEAVFVRLGAGRTERRAKDGERVRAGDVLMTVEGPVRGLLTAERTALNLLTHLSGVATLTGRWVEAISGTTARVRDTRKTLPGLRALEKYAVRCGGGVNHRMSLSDAALIKDNHVVAAGGVAEAFRAVRERFHGLPIEVEIDRLDQLEAVLDEGAEEVLLDNFTVEDTARAVQIAKYRAKNRVALEASGGLTLESARDVADTGVDYLAVGALTHSAPALDIALDLRG
;
A
#
# COMPACT_ATOMS: atom_id res chain seq x y z
N MET A 1 -27.99 29.28 -15.95
CA MET A 1 -27.02 30.05 -15.15
C MET A 1 -26.12 29.02 -14.48
N SER A 2 -24.86 28.92 -14.90
CA SER A 2 -23.94 27.86 -14.46
C SER A 2 -23.65 28.02 -12.97
N THR A 3 -24.04 27.03 -12.18
CA THR A 3 -23.57 26.89 -10.80
C THR A 3 -22.05 26.71 -10.81
N PRO A 4 -21.26 27.51 -10.06
CA PRO A 4 -19.84 27.27 -9.98
C PRO A 4 -19.53 26.01 -9.16
N ALA A 5 -18.38 25.41 -9.46
CA ALA A 5 -17.76 24.30 -8.73
C ALA A 5 -17.45 24.69 -7.27
N ILE A 6 -16.79 23.80 -6.51
CA ILE A 6 -16.23 24.13 -5.19
C ILE A 6 -15.47 25.46 -5.28
N PRO A 7 -15.66 26.43 -4.35
CA PRO A 7 -14.93 27.69 -4.40
C PRO A 7 -13.42 27.46 -4.39
N LEU A 8 -12.74 28.00 -5.39
CA LEU A 8 -11.27 28.00 -5.50
C LEU A 8 -10.61 29.11 -4.67
N ARG A 9 -11.40 29.98 -4.07
CA ARG A 9 -10.98 31.05 -3.18
C ARG A 9 -12.10 31.31 -2.17
N LEU A 10 -11.75 31.59 -0.92
CA LEU A 10 -12.73 31.96 0.10
C LEU A 10 -13.14 33.42 -0.05
N THR A 11 -14.43 33.72 0.11
CA THR A 11 -14.86 35.11 0.29
C THR A 11 -14.38 35.59 1.65
N ALA A 12 -13.53 36.62 1.65
CA ALA A 12 -13.00 37.24 2.86
C ALA A 12 -12.74 38.75 2.62
N PRO A 13 -12.81 39.58 3.66
CA PRO A 13 -12.31 40.96 3.61
C PRO A 13 -10.87 41.05 3.09
N ALA A 14 -10.51 42.20 2.52
CA ALA A 14 -9.11 42.47 2.19
C ALA A 14 -8.25 42.49 3.47
N PRO A 15 -6.99 42.03 3.41
CA PRO A 15 -6.08 42.10 4.56
C PRO A 15 -5.97 43.52 5.11
N GLY A 16 -6.30 43.72 6.39
CA GLY A 16 -6.18 45.00 7.10
C GLY A 16 -4.77 45.26 7.63
N TRP A 17 -3.92 44.23 7.65
CA TRP A 17 -2.53 44.29 8.09
C TRP A 17 -1.68 43.26 7.34
N THR A 18 -0.36 43.44 7.35
CA THR A 18 0.60 42.54 6.72
C THR A 18 1.86 42.38 7.58
N VAL A 19 2.42 41.17 7.62
CA VAL A 19 3.73 40.88 8.23
C VAL A 19 4.63 40.14 7.24
N GLU A 20 5.93 40.35 7.37
CA GLU A 20 6.97 39.68 6.60
C GLU A 20 7.67 38.63 7.47
N ALA A 21 7.83 37.41 6.94
CA ALA A 21 8.60 36.33 7.55
C ALA A 21 9.50 35.68 6.49
N ASP A 22 10.61 35.07 6.90
CA ASP A 22 11.37 34.20 5.98
C ASP A 22 10.63 32.87 5.80
N VAL A 23 10.09 32.33 6.90
CA VAL A 23 9.29 31.10 6.90
C VAL A 23 8.03 31.32 7.73
N VAL A 24 6.87 31.00 7.13
CA VAL A 24 5.61 30.86 7.87
C VAL A 24 5.24 29.39 7.99
N VAL A 25 5.04 28.94 9.23
CA VAL A 25 4.58 27.59 9.56
C VAL A 25 3.14 27.68 10.02
N VAL A 26 2.23 26.99 9.31
CA VAL A 26 0.81 26.97 9.60
C VAL A 26 0.46 25.67 10.32
N GLY A 27 0.26 25.76 11.64
CA GLY A 27 -0.05 24.65 12.53
C GLY A 27 1.01 24.46 13.62
N SER A 28 0.54 24.19 14.86
CA SER A 28 1.38 24.07 16.07
C SER A 28 1.48 22.64 16.62
N GLY A 29 1.24 21.63 15.78
CA GLY A 29 1.50 20.23 16.14
C GLY A 29 2.99 19.90 16.08
N ILE A 30 3.32 18.62 16.38
CA ILE A 30 4.70 18.11 16.40
C ILE A 30 5.50 18.49 15.15
N ALA A 31 4.90 18.36 13.96
CA ALA A 31 5.57 18.63 12.69
C ALA A 31 5.88 20.13 12.55
N GLY A 32 4.89 21.00 12.73
CA GLY A 32 5.05 22.45 12.57
C GLY A 32 6.04 23.05 13.57
N LEU A 33 5.91 22.71 14.85
CA LEU A 33 6.85 23.22 15.87
C LEU A 33 8.27 22.70 15.64
N THR A 34 8.42 21.46 15.16
CA THR A 34 9.75 20.91 14.80
C THR A 34 10.37 21.67 13.62
N VAL A 35 9.60 22.01 12.58
CA VAL A 35 10.09 22.83 11.47
C VAL A 35 10.56 24.19 11.99
N ALA A 36 9.73 24.87 12.77
CA ALA A 36 10.01 26.21 13.27
C ALA A 36 11.28 26.24 14.13
N LEU A 37 11.40 25.33 15.09
CA LEU A 37 12.57 25.20 15.96
C LEU A 37 13.83 24.82 15.17
N ARG A 38 13.74 23.81 14.30
CA ARG A 38 14.88 23.36 13.51
C ARG A 38 15.38 24.45 12.56
N TYR A 39 14.48 25.20 11.94
CA TYR A 39 14.87 26.29 11.03
C TYR A 39 15.52 27.45 11.80
N ALA A 40 14.97 27.84 12.95
CA ALA A 40 15.57 28.86 13.82
C ALA A 40 16.96 28.44 14.37
N GLU A 41 17.21 27.15 14.56
CA GLU A 41 18.55 26.63 14.89
C GLU A 41 19.54 26.75 13.73
N LEU A 42 19.08 26.50 12.49
CA LEU A 42 19.91 26.54 11.29
C LEU A 42 20.21 27.97 10.83
N ASP A 43 19.25 28.89 11.02
CA ASP A 43 19.39 30.31 10.71
C ASP A 43 18.84 31.18 11.86
N PRO A 44 19.69 31.51 12.86
CA PRO A 44 19.29 32.31 14.01
C PRO A 44 18.86 33.75 13.68
N ALA A 45 19.16 34.25 12.48
CA ALA A 45 18.79 35.60 12.04
C ALA A 45 17.44 35.64 11.31
N ALA A 46 16.91 34.48 10.91
CA ALA A 46 15.69 34.42 10.13
C ALA A 46 14.44 34.72 10.97
N LYS A 47 13.46 35.33 10.33
CA LYS A 47 12.13 35.57 10.90
C LYS A 47 11.24 34.36 10.68
N VAL A 48 11.03 33.58 11.74
CA VAL A 48 10.12 32.43 11.74
C VAL A 48 8.81 32.82 12.41
N LEU A 49 7.70 32.59 11.71
CA LEU A 49 6.36 32.85 12.20
C LEU A 49 5.56 31.55 12.27
N VAL A 50 5.01 31.23 13.43
CA VAL A 50 4.05 30.14 13.62
C VAL A 50 2.64 30.72 13.69
N VAL A 51 1.74 30.19 12.88
CA VAL A 51 0.31 30.53 12.89
C VAL A 51 -0.46 29.30 13.35
N THR A 52 -1.34 29.45 14.33
CA THR A 52 -2.20 28.35 14.77
C THR A 52 -3.61 28.83 15.06
N LYS A 53 -4.58 27.98 14.73
CA LYS A 53 -6.02 28.27 14.75
C LYS A 53 -6.58 28.47 16.15
N ASP A 54 -5.90 27.96 17.15
CA ASP A 54 -6.27 28.07 18.56
C ASP A 54 -4.99 28.37 19.33
N VAL A 55 -4.88 27.99 20.60
CA VAL A 55 -3.61 28.05 21.32
C VAL A 55 -2.63 26.97 20.84
N LEU A 56 -1.33 27.18 21.07
CA LEU A 56 -0.23 26.30 20.64
C LEU A 56 -0.47 24.83 21.01
N SER A 57 -1.09 24.56 22.16
CA SER A 57 -1.30 23.22 22.72
C SER A 57 -2.57 22.48 22.26
N SER A 58 -3.38 23.06 21.37
CA SER A 58 -4.71 22.54 20.99
C SER A 58 -4.73 21.50 19.84
N GLY A 59 -3.59 21.21 19.22
CA GLY A 59 -3.51 20.27 18.08
C GLY A 59 -3.65 18.79 18.45
N SER A 60 -3.79 17.92 17.44
CA SER A 60 -3.93 16.45 17.61
C SER A 60 -2.75 15.81 18.35
N THR A 61 -1.54 16.39 18.25
CA THR A 61 -0.32 15.85 18.88
C THR A 61 -0.50 15.59 20.37
N ARG A 62 -1.14 16.51 21.11
CA ARG A 62 -1.36 16.37 22.57
C ARG A 62 -2.15 15.11 22.94
N TRP A 63 -3.02 14.65 22.05
CA TRP A 63 -3.95 13.56 22.30
C TRP A 63 -3.38 12.17 21.95
N ALA A 64 -2.16 12.09 21.43
CA ALA A 64 -1.53 10.81 21.14
C ALA A 64 -1.20 10.07 22.45
N GLN A 65 -1.78 8.88 22.64
CA GLN A 65 -1.58 8.09 23.85
C GLN A 65 -0.40 7.10 23.72
N GLY A 66 -0.40 6.35 22.61
CA GLY A 66 0.48 5.20 22.38
C GLY A 66 1.97 5.47 22.53
N GLY A 67 2.58 6.07 21.49
CA GLY A 67 3.96 6.51 21.57
C GLY A 67 4.56 6.94 20.24
N ILE A 68 5.89 6.96 20.21
CA ILE A 68 6.68 7.20 18.98
C ILE A 68 7.44 5.91 18.67
N ALA A 69 7.22 5.35 17.49
CA ALA A 69 8.00 4.21 17.03
C ALA A 69 9.41 4.69 16.62
N ALA A 70 10.48 4.16 17.21
CA ALA A 70 11.85 4.44 16.79
C ALA A 70 12.78 3.27 17.14
N VAL A 71 13.68 2.93 16.22
CA VAL A 71 14.65 1.84 16.41
C VAL A 71 15.76 2.28 17.37
N LEU A 72 15.55 2.00 18.66
CA LEU A 72 16.46 2.38 19.75
C LEU A 72 17.14 1.16 20.41
N ASP A 73 16.51 -0.01 20.35
CA ASP A 73 17.06 -1.26 20.87
C ASP A 73 18.10 -1.80 19.88
N PRO A 74 19.33 -2.17 20.32
CA PRO A 74 20.34 -2.75 19.45
C PRO A 74 19.94 -4.06 18.76
N ARG A 75 18.86 -4.72 19.20
CA ARG A 75 18.30 -5.95 18.63
C ARG A 75 17.17 -5.69 17.62
N ASP A 76 16.78 -4.44 17.40
CA ASP A 76 15.83 -4.00 16.38
C ASP A 76 16.61 -3.27 15.28
N THR A 77 16.11 -3.31 14.05
CA THR A 77 16.78 -2.70 12.89
C THR A 77 15.83 -1.79 12.10
N PRO A 78 16.35 -0.75 11.42
CA PRO A 78 15.56 0.05 10.50
C PRO A 78 14.86 -0.81 9.43
N ASP A 79 15.48 -1.88 8.95
CA ASP A 79 14.89 -2.78 7.94
C ASP A 79 13.69 -3.58 8.49
N GLU A 80 13.74 -4.02 9.75
CA GLU A 80 12.58 -4.64 10.40
C GLU A 80 11.41 -3.65 10.57
N HIS A 81 11.70 -2.38 10.91
CA HIS A 81 10.66 -1.34 11.01
C HIS A 81 10.14 -0.92 9.62
N LEU A 82 11.00 -0.89 8.61
CA LEU A 82 10.64 -0.69 7.20
C LEU A 82 9.63 -1.76 6.79
N ASN A 83 9.97 -3.04 6.95
CA ASN A 83 9.10 -4.15 6.57
C ASN A 83 7.72 -4.09 7.29
N ASP A 84 7.70 -3.83 8.60
CA ASP A 84 6.43 -3.67 9.35
C ASP A 84 5.57 -2.53 8.77
N THR A 85 6.20 -1.44 8.35
CA THR A 85 5.52 -0.27 7.78
C THR A 85 5.00 -0.54 6.37
N LEU A 86 5.80 -1.19 5.51
CA LEU A 86 5.40 -1.58 4.14
C LEU A 86 4.21 -2.56 4.16
N LEU A 87 4.25 -3.54 5.07
CA LEU A 87 3.15 -4.48 5.26
C LEU A 87 1.87 -3.76 5.70
N ALA A 88 1.98 -2.83 6.66
CA ALA A 88 0.84 -2.05 7.13
C ALA A 88 0.22 -1.18 6.04
N GLY A 89 1.04 -0.61 5.14
CA GLY A 89 0.59 0.26 4.05
C GLY A 89 0.00 -0.43 2.83
N VAL A 90 -0.06 -1.77 2.82
CA VAL A 90 -0.77 -2.59 1.82
C VAL A 90 -0.34 -2.30 0.36
N GLY A 91 0.98 -2.18 0.16
CA GLY A 91 1.59 -2.05 -1.17
C GLY A 91 1.56 -0.64 -1.78
N LEU A 92 1.11 0.38 -1.04
CA LEU A 92 1.11 1.78 -1.51
C LEU A 92 2.07 2.69 -0.74
N CYS A 93 3.01 2.11 0.02
CA CYS A 93 4.07 2.90 0.66
C CYS A 93 5.15 3.25 -0.38
N ASP A 94 5.58 4.51 -0.41
CA ASP A 94 6.86 4.85 -1.02
C ASP A 94 7.98 4.28 -0.15
N THR A 95 8.65 3.25 -0.67
CA THR A 95 9.70 2.52 0.03
C THR A 95 10.85 3.44 0.46
N ARG A 96 11.18 4.48 -0.33
CA ARG A 96 12.23 5.45 -0.01
C ARG A 96 11.80 6.39 1.12
N ALA A 97 10.53 6.80 1.13
CA ALA A 97 9.97 7.61 2.21
C ALA A 97 9.97 6.85 3.54
N VAL A 98 9.56 5.58 3.51
CA VAL A 98 9.58 4.73 4.71
C VAL A 98 11.00 4.50 5.19
N HIS A 99 11.93 4.12 4.30
CA HIS A 99 13.34 3.93 4.64
C HIS A 99 13.92 5.21 5.28
N THR A 100 13.68 6.37 4.67
CA THR A 100 14.10 7.66 5.24
C THR A 100 13.59 7.85 6.67
N MET A 101 12.29 7.61 6.89
CA MET A 101 11.67 7.77 8.20
C MET A 101 12.29 6.83 9.25
N VAL A 102 12.46 5.55 8.95
CA VAL A 102 12.94 4.57 9.93
C VAL A 102 14.43 4.72 10.24
N THR A 103 15.24 5.12 9.25
CA THR A 103 16.69 5.36 9.43
C THR A 103 16.97 6.67 10.17
N GLU A 104 16.24 7.74 9.87
CA GLU A 104 16.46 9.06 10.48
C GLU A 104 15.71 9.22 11.82
N GLY A 105 14.69 8.39 12.06
CA GLY A 105 13.82 8.43 13.24
C GLY A 105 14.54 8.43 14.60
N PRO A 106 15.53 7.54 14.85
CA PRO A 106 16.29 7.55 16.09
C PRO A 106 17.05 8.87 16.33
N GLY A 107 17.52 9.52 15.27
CA GLY A 107 18.17 10.84 15.36
C GLY A 107 17.17 11.93 15.74
N ALA A 108 16.01 11.94 15.09
CA ALA A 108 14.95 12.91 15.34
C ALA A 108 14.39 12.80 16.77
N LEU A 109 14.20 11.57 17.26
CA LEU A 109 13.77 11.34 18.65
C LEU A 109 14.80 11.84 19.68
N ARG A 110 16.09 11.63 19.44
CA ARG A 110 17.15 12.15 20.34
C ARG A 110 17.15 13.68 20.38
N ARG A 111 16.90 14.36 19.26
CA ARG A 111 16.76 15.83 19.22
C ARG A 111 15.51 16.29 19.99
N LEU A 112 14.39 15.58 19.87
CA LEU A 112 13.19 15.86 20.66
C LEU A 112 13.47 15.73 22.18
N MET A 113 14.19 14.69 22.60
CA MET A 113 14.63 14.53 23.99
C MET A 113 15.56 15.67 24.44
N ALA A 114 16.49 16.09 23.58
CA ALA A 114 17.39 17.22 23.86
C ALA A 114 16.63 18.56 24.04
N ARG A 115 15.45 18.70 23.41
CA ARG A 115 14.53 19.83 23.60
C ARG A 115 13.65 19.71 24.85
N GLY A 116 13.83 18.68 25.65
CA GLY A 116 13.21 18.55 26.97
C GLY A 116 12.08 17.54 27.09
N ALA A 117 11.80 16.75 26.03
CA ALA A 117 10.85 15.64 26.12
C ALA A 117 11.40 14.50 26.99
N ARG A 118 10.57 14.03 27.92
CA ARG A 118 10.93 13.01 28.93
C ARG A 118 10.09 11.76 28.71
N PHE A 119 10.77 10.64 28.45
CA PHE A 119 10.13 9.35 28.25
C PHE A 119 10.33 8.43 29.44
N ASP A 120 9.41 7.47 29.61
CA ASP A 120 9.41 6.53 30.72
C ASP A 120 10.66 5.64 30.67
N ARG A 121 11.25 5.37 31.84
CA ARG A 121 12.49 4.60 31.98
C ARG A 121 12.33 3.42 32.94
N SER A 122 13.11 2.37 32.73
CA SER A 122 13.24 1.26 33.68
C SER A 122 14.00 1.72 34.94
N PRO A 123 13.97 0.94 36.04
CA PRO A 123 14.80 1.21 37.21
C PRO A 123 16.30 1.31 36.91
N GLU A 124 16.77 0.63 35.85
CA GLU A 124 18.15 0.64 35.36
C GLU A 124 18.46 1.88 34.49
N GLY A 125 17.46 2.72 34.21
CA GLY A 125 17.59 3.96 33.47
C GLY A 125 17.43 3.83 31.95
N GLU A 126 17.12 2.64 31.43
CA GLU A 126 16.87 2.41 29.99
C GLU A 126 15.48 2.91 29.59
N LEU A 127 15.28 3.29 28.33
CA LEU A 127 13.94 3.68 27.84
C LEU A 127 13.00 2.48 27.86
N GLN A 128 11.79 2.65 28.39
CA GLN A 128 10.77 1.61 28.30
C GLN A 128 10.20 1.57 26.89
N LEU A 129 10.27 0.39 26.27
CA LEU A 129 9.75 0.15 24.92
C LEU A 129 8.56 -0.80 24.97
N THR A 130 7.48 -0.41 24.30
CA THR A 130 6.28 -1.24 24.14
C THR A 130 6.05 -1.63 22.68
N ARG A 131 5.01 -2.44 22.44
CA ARG A 131 4.58 -2.95 21.14
C ARG A 131 3.10 -2.66 20.92
N GLU A 132 2.76 -2.08 19.77
CA GLU A 132 1.39 -1.83 19.31
C GLU A 132 1.12 -2.62 18.02
N GLY A 133 -0.12 -2.58 17.52
CA GLY A 133 -0.53 -3.40 16.38
C GLY A 133 0.29 -3.14 15.13
N GLY A 134 0.60 -4.24 14.44
CA GLY A 134 1.45 -4.28 13.24
C GLY A 134 2.96 -4.32 13.51
N HIS A 135 3.43 -4.01 14.72
CA HIS A 135 4.87 -4.10 15.04
C HIS A 135 5.29 -5.51 15.45
N ARG A 136 6.42 -6.00 14.93
CA ARG A 136 7.04 -7.26 15.34
C ARG A 136 7.99 -7.11 16.54
N ARG A 137 8.63 -5.94 16.71
CA ARG A 137 9.52 -5.62 17.86
C ARG A 137 8.90 -4.59 18.81
N ARG A 138 9.47 -4.52 20.02
CA ARG A 138 9.17 -3.47 21.01
C ARG A 138 10.03 -2.25 20.69
N ARG A 139 9.45 -1.25 20.03
CA ARG A 139 10.17 -0.04 19.57
C ARG A 139 9.45 1.27 19.84
N ILE A 140 8.34 1.19 20.56
CA ILE A 140 7.48 2.34 20.80
C ILE A 140 7.86 2.92 22.16
N VAL A 141 8.47 4.10 22.13
CA VAL A 141 8.76 4.86 23.34
C VAL A 141 7.51 5.61 23.78
N HIS A 142 7.23 5.64 25.08
CA HIS A 142 6.07 6.31 25.67
C HIS A 142 6.44 7.17 26.87
N ALA A 143 5.53 8.05 27.27
CA ALA A 143 5.67 8.90 28.45
C ALA A 143 4.38 8.96 29.26
N GLY A 144 4.51 8.93 30.59
CA GLY A 144 3.37 9.03 31.52
C GLY A 144 2.39 7.87 31.39
N GLY A 145 2.87 6.68 31.01
CA GLY A 145 2.01 5.53 30.70
C GLY A 145 1.34 5.65 29.33
N ASP A 146 0.29 6.47 29.24
CA ASP A 146 -0.56 6.66 28.06
C ASP A 146 -0.74 8.15 27.66
N ALA A 147 0.25 8.99 27.96
CA ALA A 147 0.21 10.46 27.76
C ALA A 147 1.36 11.00 26.88
N THR A 148 1.90 10.19 25.99
CA THR A 148 3.11 10.53 25.21
C THR A 148 2.98 11.83 24.42
N GLY A 149 1.84 12.03 23.76
CA GLY A 149 1.55 13.23 22.99
C GLY A 149 1.52 14.50 23.82
N ALA A 150 0.99 14.45 25.04
CA ALA A 150 0.93 15.59 25.95
C ALA A 150 2.34 16.02 26.38
N GLU A 151 3.21 15.07 26.68
CA GLU A 151 4.61 15.33 27.03
C GLU A 151 5.40 15.92 25.85
N VAL A 152 5.21 15.38 24.64
CA VAL A 152 5.84 15.91 23.42
C VAL A 152 5.38 17.33 23.13
N GLN A 153 4.07 17.59 23.21
CA GLN A 153 3.52 18.93 23.01
C GLN A 153 4.08 19.91 24.05
N ARG A 154 4.13 19.52 25.33
CA ARG A 154 4.68 20.34 26.42
C ARG A 154 6.13 20.77 26.10
N ALA A 155 7.00 19.80 25.79
CA ALA A 155 8.41 20.06 25.51
C ALA A 155 8.60 21.01 24.31
N LEU A 156 7.84 20.82 23.23
CA LEU A 156 7.94 21.68 22.04
C LEU A 156 7.41 23.10 22.31
N VAL A 157 6.30 23.25 23.03
CA VAL A 157 5.76 24.57 23.39
C VAL A 157 6.72 25.33 24.30
N GLU A 158 7.32 24.67 25.29
CA GLU A 158 8.35 25.28 26.13
C GLU A 158 9.57 25.74 25.31
N ALA A 159 10.01 24.93 24.34
CA ALA A 159 11.10 25.29 23.46
C ALA A 159 10.78 26.51 22.57
N ILE A 160 9.54 26.63 22.10
CA ILE A 160 9.07 27.81 21.34
C ILE A 160 9.10 29.07 22.22
N HIS A 161 8.53 28.99 23.44
CA HIS A 161 8.48 30.12 24.36
C HIS A 161 9.87 30.58 24.85
N ALA A 162 10.84 29.67 24.91
CA ALA A 162 12.21 30.00 25.25
C ALA A 162 13.00 30.66 24.11
N GLY A 163 12.49 30.58 22.87
CA GLY A 163 13.15 31.08 21.66
C GLY A 163 12.66 32.45 21.20
N SER A 164 13.07 32.83 19.98
CA SER A 164 12.71 34.10 19.31
C SER A 164 11.62 33.95 18.23
N ILE A 165 10.92 32.81 18.20
CA ILE A 165 9.90 32.50 17.18
C ILE A 165 8.64 33.30 17.48
N GLU A 166 8.14 34.04 16.49
CA GLU A 166 6.87 34.78 16.61
C GLU A 166 5.71 33.79 16.46
N VAL A 167 4.66 33.97 17.27
CA VAL A 167 3.46 33.13 17.24
C VAL A 167 2.21 33.99 17.12
N ILE A 168 1.31 33.63 16.21
CA ILE A 168 -0.05 34.16 16.13
C ILE A 168 -1.01 33.02 16.44
N GLU A 169 -1.56 33.04 17.65
CA GLU A 169 -2.63 32.14 18.09
C GLU A 169 -4.01 32.62 17.63
N HIS A 170 -5.01 31.75 17.72
CA HIS A 170 -6.39 32.03 17.32
C HIS A 170 -6.52 32.49 15.86
N ALA A 171 -5.66 31.98 14.97
CA ALA A 171 -5.55 32.40 13.59
C ALA A 171 -5.89 31.28 12.60
N LEU A 172 -7.05 31.40 11.94
CA LEU A 172 -7.48 30.49 10.87
C LEU A 172 -6.83 30.91 9.55
N VAL A 173 -6.06 30.01 8.93
CA VAL A 173 -5.54 30.23 7.57
C VAL A 173 -6.67 30.18 6.55
N LEU A 174 -6.65 31.10 5.57
CA LEU A 174 -7.71 31.22 4.56
C LEU A 174 -7.23 30.70 3.20
N ASP A 175 -6.34 31.44 2.52
CA ASP A 175 -5.87 31.09 1.18
C ASP A 175 -4.37 31.33 1.01
N LEU A 176 -3.76 30.59 0.08
CA LEU A 176 -2.37 30.79 -0.33
C LEU A 176 -2.25 32.07 -1.17
N LEU A 177 -1.28 32.91 -0.83
CA LEU A 177 -0.85 34.02 -1.68
C LEU A 177 0.15 33.47 -2.72
N LYS A 178 -0.12 33.71 -4.00
CA LYS A 178 0.76 33.27 -5.10
C LYS A 178 1.33 34.46 -5.86
N ASP A 179 2.56 34.33 -6.32
CA ASP A 179 3.16 35.31 -7.23
C ASP A 179 2.73 35.09 -8.69
N ALA A 180 3.24 35.93 -9.60
CA ALA A 180 2.93 35.87 -11.03
C ALA A 180 3.35 34.55 -11.71
N ALA A 181 4.32 33.82 -11.15
CA ALA A 181 4.76 32.51 -11.63
C ALA A 181 3.99 31.35 -10.98
N GLY A 182 3.04 31.65 -10.09
CA GLY A 182 2.25 30.65 -9.38
C GLY A 182 2.94 30.04 -8.15
N ARG A 183 4.07 30.60 -7.72
CA ARG A 183 4.82 30.15 -6.54
C ARG A 183 4.19 30.71 -5.27
N ALA A 184 4.38 30.04 -4.13
CA ALA A 184 3.92 30.54 -2.84
C ALA A 184 4.69 31.80 -2.45
N GLY A 185 3.95 32.87 -2.09
CA GLY A 185 4.49 34.12 -1.56
C GLY A 185 3.94 34.48 -0.18
N GLY A 186 3.21 33.56 0.47
CA GLY A 186 2.60 33.79 1.76
C GLY A 186 1.20 33.19 1.91
N VAL A 187 0.47 33.62 2.92
CA VAL A 187 -0.92 33.22 3.21
C VAL A 187 -1.76 34.39 3.69
N THR A 188 -3.06 34.34 3.45
CA THR A 188 -4.04 35.14 4.20
C THR A 188 -4.55 34.34 5.39
N LEU A 189 -4.89 35.04 6.47
CA LEU A 189 -5.41 34.43 7.69
C LEU A 189 -6.40 35.36 8.37
N HIS A 190 -7.28 34.81 9.19
CA HIS A 190 -8.18 35.56 10.07
C HIS A 190 -7.82 35.29 11.52
N VAL A 191 -7.61 36.35 12.30
CA VAL A 191 -7.39 36.25 13.75
C VAL A 191 -8.71 36.48 14.47
N MET A 192 -9.07 35.53 15.34
CA MET A 192 -10.34 35.46 16.04
C MET A 192 -10.24 36.11 17.43
N GLY A 193 -10.90 37.25 17.64
CA GLY A 193 -11.29 37.80 18.94
C GLY A 193 -10.18 38.27 19.90
N GLU A 194 -9.24 37.40 20.26
CA GLU A 194 -8.29 37.56 21.38
C GLU A 194 -6.81 37.69 20.95
N GLY A 195 -6.51 37.67 19.65
CA GLY A 195 -5.13 37.78 19.15
C GLY A 195 -4.59 39.22 19.08
N ALA A 196 -3.26 39.36 18.96
CA ALA A 196 -2.58 40.67 18.87
C ALA A 196 -2.94 41.49 17.62
N ARG A 197 -3.63 40.89 16.65
CA ARG A 197 -4.05 41.48 15.38
C ARG A 197 -5.52 41.16 15.16
N ASP A 198 -6.32 42.12 14.70
CA ASP A 198 -7.76 41.91 14.48
C ASP A 198 -8.08 41.70 13.00
N GLY A 199 -9.11 40.91 12.72
CA GLY A 199 -9.66 40.70 11.39
C GLY A 199 -8.78 39.86 10.46
N VAL A 200 -8.92 40.11 9.15
CA VAL A 200 -8.15 39.41 8.12
C VAL A 200 -6.81 40.09 7.92
N GLY A 201 -5.74 39.31 7.83
CA GLY A 201 -4.39 39.77 7.55
C GLY A 201 -3.67 38.93 6.50
N ALA A 202 -2.45 39.35 6.17
CA ALA A 202 -1.56 38.65 5.26
C ALA A 202 -0.19 38.41 5.92
N VAL A 203 0.33 37.20 5.75
CA VAL A 203 1.73 36.89 6.01
C VAL A 203 2.39 36.73 4.66
N ARG A 204 3.38 37.56 4.35
CA ARG A 204 4.27 37.40 3.20
C ARG A 204 5.50 36.61 3.63
N ALA A 205 5.83 35.57 2.87
CA ALA A 205 6.93 34.69 3.23
C ALA A 205 7.62 34.06 2.02
N ARG A 206 8.90 33.75 2.17
CA ARG A 206 9.69 33.03 1.16
C ARG A 206 9.29 31.56 1.06
N ALA A 207 8.93 30.97 2.19
CA ALA A 207 8.43 29.60 2.28
C ALA A 207 7.19 29.52 3.18
N VAL A 208 6.20 28.75 2.73
CA VAL A 208 4.98 28.43 3.48
C VAL A 208 4.99 26.94 3.78
N VAL A 209 4.83 26.58 5.06
CA VAL A 209 4.81 25.18 5.50
C VAL A 209 3.44 24.85 6.09
N LEU A 210 2.72 23.91 5.48
CA LEU A 210 1.44 23.41 5.97
C LEU A 210 1.66 22.24 6.93
N ALA A 211 1.34 22.44 8.20
CA ALA A 211 1.37 21.44 9.27
C ALA A 211 0.06 21.46 10.08
N THR A 212 -1.06 21.61 9.38
CA THR A 212 -2.39 21.91 9.95
C THR A 212 -3.12 20.73 10.60
N GLY A 213 -2.51 19.54 10.60
CA GLY A 213 -3.14 18.31 11.09
C GLY A 213 -4.13 17.69 10.09
N GLY A 214 -4.95 16.77 10.58
CA GLY A 214 -5.87 15.97 9.79
C GLY A 214 -7.22 16.61 9.48
N LEU A 215 -8.13 15.74 9.02
CA LEU A 215 -9.45 16.09 8.49
C LEU A 215 -10.61 15.35 9.20
N GLY A 216 -10.39 14.83 10.41
CA GLY A 216 -11.37 13.99 11.11
C GLY A 216 -12.73 14.65 11.33
N GLN A 217 -12.79 15.98 11.45
CA GLN A 217 -14.04 16.73 11.62
C GLN A 217 -14.95 16.71 10.38
N VAL A 218 -14.51 16.10 9.26
CA VAL A 218 -15.38 15.74 8.14
C VAL A 218 -16.40 14.68 8.54
N TYR A 219 -16.13 13.89 9.58
CA TYR A 219 -17.03 12.88 10.13
C TYR A 219 -17.74 13.38 11.39
N ALA A 220 -18.92 12.82 11.67
CA ALA A 220 -19.68 13.17 12.88
C ALA A 220 -18.98 12.73 14.17
N ALA A 221 -18.24 11.62 14.15
CA ALA A 221 -17.47 11.13 15.29
C ALA A 221 -16.02 10.91 14.88
N THR A 222 -15.09 11.47 15.65
CA THR A 222 -13.65 11.38 15.40
C THR A 222 -12.88 11.46 16.70
N THR A 223 -11.66 10.93 16.73
CA THR A 223 -10.71 11.19 17.83
C THR A 223 -9.99 12.54 17.72
N ASN A 224 -10.07 13.20 16.57
CA ASN A 224 -9.36 14.45 16.33
C ASN A 224 -10.05 15.63 17.04
N PRO A 225 -9.29 16.62 17.53
CA PRO A 225 -9.86 17.80 18.18
C PRO A 225 -10.70 18.63 17.20
N ILE A 226 -11.55 19.52 17.75
CA ILE A 226 -12.50 20.34 16.98
C ILE A 226 -11.84 21.20 15.89
N VAL A 227 -10.56 21.53 16.06
CA VAL A 227 -9.75 22.31 15.11
C VAL A 227 -9.33 21.54 13.86
N SER A 228 -9.42 20.20 13.84
CA SER A 228 -8.96 19.34 12.71
C SER A 228 -9.96 19.28 11.56
N THR A 229 -10.20 20.42 10.91
CA THR A 229 -11.19 20.61 9.83
C THR A 229 -10.62 20.50 8.41
N GLY A 230 -9.39 19.99 8.26
CA GLY A 230 -8.76 19.81 6.95
C GLY A 230 -8.37 21.12 6.26
N ASP A 231 -8.13 22.19 7.02
CA ASP A 231 -7.95 23.54 6.51
C ASP A 231 -6.76 23.66 5.53
N GLY A 232 -5.61 23.06 5.85
CA GLY A 232 -4.44 23.08 4.96
C GLY A 232 -4.62 22.26 3.69
N VAL A 233 -5.33 21.12 3.74
CA VAL A 233 -5.68 20.33 2.56
C VAL A 233 -6.61 21.12 1.64
N ALA A 234 -7.62 21.78 2.22
CA ALA A 234 -8.56 22.61 1.47
C ALA A 234 -7.86 23.82 0.82
N LEU A 235 -6.96 24.49 1.55
CA LEU A 235 -6.12 25.57 1.03
C LEU A 235 -5.23 25.09 -0.13
N ALA A 236 -4.58 23.94 0.03
CA ALA A 236 -3.73 23.36 -1.02
C ALA A 236 -4.53 23.03 -2.29
N LEU A 237 -5.71 22.42 -2.16
CA LEU A 237 -6.63 22.17 -3.28
C LEU A 237 -7.01 23.48 -3.99
N ARG A 238 -7.47 24.49 -3.25
CA ARG A 238 -7.83 25.80 -3.80
C ARG A 238 -6.65 26.49 -4.49
N ALA A 239 -5.44 26.33 -3.96
CA ALA A 239 -4.22 26.85 -4.57
C ALA A 239 -3.83 26.14 -5.88
N GLY A 240 -4.40 24.97 -6.16
CA GLY A 240 -4.09 24.11 -7.31
C GLY A 240 -2.97 23.10 -7.05
N ALA A 241 -2.64 22.84 -5.78
CA ALA A 241 -1.66 21.81 -5.42
C ALA A 241 -2.24 20.40 -5.66
N VAL A 242 -1.35 19.44 -5.90
CA VAL A 242 -1.71 18.03 -5.98
C VAL A 242 -1.96 17.48 -4.58
N VAL A 243 -3.13 16.90 -4.37
CA VAL A 243 -3.49 16.14 -3.17
C VAL A 243 -3.66 14.68 -3.55
N ARG A 244 -3.11 13.78 -2.74
CA ARG A 244 -3.02 12.34 -3.03
C ARG A 244 -3.81 11.54 -2.01
N ASP A 245 -4.54 10.53 -2.50
CA ASP A 245 -5.08 9.41 -1.73
C ASP A 245 -6.01 9.76 -0.55
N LEU A 246 -6.84 10.81 -0.69
CA LEU A 246 -7.74 11.23 0.40
C LEU A 246 -8.74 10.15 0.82
N GLU A 247 -8.99 9.13 0.01
CA GLU A 247 -9.90 8.03 0.33
C GLU A 247 -9.38 7.12 1.47
N PHE A 248 -8.08 7.14 1.78
CA PHE A 248 -7.47 6.35 2.86
C PHE A 248 -7.53 7.09 4.20
N VAL A 249 -8.71 7.03 4.83
CA VAL A 249 -8.94 7.49 6.21
C VAL A 249 -9.00 6.29 7.13
N GLN A 250 -8.07 6.22 8.09
CA GLN A 250 -8.06 5.21 9.12
C GLN A 250 -9.13 5.52 10.18
N PHE A 251 -9.96 4.52 10.48
CA PHE A 251 -10.89 4.55 11.60
C PHE A 251 -10.29 3.76 12.76
N HIS A 252 -10.22 4.37 13.93
CA HIS A 252 -9.80 3.63 15.13
C HIS A 252 -10.97 2.75 15.59
N PRO A 253 -10.76 1.45 15.88
CA PRO A 253 -11.85 0.53 16.20
C PRO A 253 -12.50 0.81 17.56
N THR A 254 -11.75 1.36 18.52
CA THR A 254 -12.18 1.50 19.91
C THR A 254 -12.11 2.96 20.37
N VAL A 255 -13.12 3.75 20.04
CA VAL A 255 -13.40 5.01 20.78
C VAL A 255 -14.51 4.78 21.78
N LEU A 256 -14.47 5.48 22.91
CA LEU A 256 -15.52 5.40 23.93
C LEU A 256 -16.83 5.88 23.32
N TRP A 257 -17.85 5.02 23.37
CA TRP A 257 -19.19 5.39 22.93
C TRP A 257 -19.90 6.17 24.04
N LEU A 258 -20.25 7.43 23.76
CA LEU A 258 -20.81 8.37 24.74
C LEU A 258 -22.35 8.46 24.70
N GLY A 259 -23.02 7.58 23.96
CA GLY A 259 -24.46 7.61 23.78
C GLY A 259 -24.91 7.93 22.35
N GLU A 260 -26.19 7.67 22.09
CA GLU A 260 -26.84 7.97 20.81
C GLU A 260 -26.77 9.49 20.52
N GLY A 261 -26.39 9.85 19.29
CA GLY A 261 -26.28 11.25 18.87
C GLY A 261 -25.01 11.98 19.34
N SER A 262 -24.06 11.30 20.00
CA SER A 262 -22.75 11.88 20.30
C SER A 262 -22.02 12.28 19.01
N THR A 263 -21.49 13.50 18.96
CA THR A 263 -20.74 14.05 17.82
C THR A 263 -19.49 14.79 18.28
N GLY A 264 -18.57 15.05 17.35
CA GLY A 264 -17.30 15.71 17.61
C GLY A 264 -16.23 14.74 18.12
N GLN A 265 -15.36 15.26 18.99
CA GLN A 265 -14.21 14.52 19.52
C GLN A 265 -14.67 13.45 20.52
N GLN A 266 -14.39 12.18 20.22
CA GLN A 266 -14.64 11.04 21.10
C GLN A 266 -13.35 10.61 21.78
N PRO A 267 -13.39 10.22 23.07
CA PRO A 267 -12.21 9.72 23.75
C PRO A 267 -11.68 8.42 23.14
N LEU A 268 -10.38 8.39 22.87
CA LEU A 268 -9.70 7.22 22.35
C LEU A 268 -9.46 6.21 23.48
N ILE A 269 -9.81 4.94 23.24
CA ILE A 269 -9.36 3.81 24.05
C ILE A 269 -8.20 3.14 23.30
N SER A 270 -6.96 3.37 23.77
CA SER A 270 -5.74 2.94 23.08
C SER A 270 -5.75 1.46 22.68
N GLU A 271 -5.21 1.18 21.51
CA GLU A 271 -4.94 -0.19 21.05
C GLU A 271 -4.05 -0.99 22.00
N ALA A 272 -3.24 -0.31 22.80
CA ALA A 272 -2.45 -0.94 23.86
C ALA A 272 -3.32 -1.75 24.85
N VAL A 273 -4.59 -1.37 25.06
CA VAL A 273 -5.53 -2.11 25.91
C VAL A 273 -5.81 -3.51 25.33
N ARG A 274 -6.03 -3.61 24.00
CA ARG A 274 -6.14 -4.92 23.31
C ARG A 274 -4.80 -5.66 23.32
N GLY A 275 -3.70 -4.93 23.10
CA GLY A 275 -2.32 -5.45 23.18
C GLY A 275 -1.98 -6.11 24.51
N GLU A 276 -2.56 -5.63 25.61
CA GLU A 276 -2.41 -6.16 26.96
C GLU A 276 -3.37 -7.32 27.31
N GLY A 277 -4.25 -7.72 26.38
CA GLY A 277 -5.12 -8.90 26.50
C GLY A 277 -6.62 -8.65 26.52
N ALA A 278 -7.08 -7.40 26.40
CA ALA A 278 -8.51 -7.10 26.30
C ALA A 278 -9.10 -7.58 24.97
N PHE A 279 -10.37 -7.92 24.97
CA PHE A 279 -11.04 -8.50 23.80
C PHE A 279 -12.41 -7.90 23.56
N LEU A 280 -12.83 -7.90 22.29
CA LEU A 280 -14.12 -7.37 21.87
C LEU A 280 -15.22 -8.42 22.08
N ILE A 281 -16.34 -7.98 22.63
CA ILE A 281 -17.56 -8.76 22.79
C ILE A 281 -18.77 -8.00 22.25
N ASP A 282 -19.75 -8.73 21.72
CA ASP A 282 -21.05 -8.16 21.35
C ASP A 282 -21.99 -8.04 22.57
N HIS A 283 -23.24 -7.63 22.33
CA HIS A 283 -24.25 -7.49 23.38
C HIS A 283 -24.70 -8.83 23.99
N ALA A 284 -24.41 -9.97 23.35
CA ALA A 284 -24.62 -11.30 23.92
C ALA A 284 -23.42 -11.79 24.75
N GLY A 285 -22.31 -11.04 24.76
CA GLY A 285 -21.06 -11.41 25.42
C GLY A 285 -20.16 -12.31 24.56
N GLU A 286 -20.47 -12.51 23.29
CA GLU A 286 -19.70 -13.37 22.40
C GLU A 286 -18.47 -12.65 21.84
N ARG A 287 -17.34 -13.36 21.84
CA ARG A 287 -16.07 -12.86 21.31
C ARG A 287 -16.02 -12.97 19.79
N PHE A 288 -16.75 -12.08 19.10
CA PHE A 288 -16.97 -12.15 17.65
C PHE A 288 -15.71 -12.00 16.78
N MET A 289 -14.58 -11.53 17.33
CA MET A 289 -13.30 -11.52 16.61
C MET A 289 -12.67 -12.91 16.48
N ARG A 290 -13.06 -13.88 17.33
CA ARG A 290 -12.57 -15.26 17.21
C ARG A 290 -13.13 -15.90 15.95
N GLY A 291 -12.24 -16.43 15.10
CA GLY A 291 -12.61 -16.99 13.80
C GLY A 291 -12.82 -15.96 12.69
N ALA A 292 -12.90 -14.67 13.01
CA ALA A 292 -12.93 -13.59 12.01
C ALA A 292 -11.54 -13.29 11.42
N HIS A 293 -10.49 -13.45 12.22
CA HIS A 293 -9.08 -13.30 11.81
C HIS A 293 -8.19 -14.17 12.70
N GLU A 294 -7.05 -14.65 12.18
CA GLU A 294 -6.12 -15.51 12.94
C GLU A 294 -5.57 -14.82 14.21
N LEU A 295 -5.37 -13.50 14.15
CA LEU A 295 -4.94 -12.66 15.29
C LEU A 295 -6.09 -12.18 16.19
N ALA A 296 -7.35 -12.53 15.88
CA ALA A 296 -8.55 -12.08 16.59
C ALA A 296 -8.52 -10.56 16.91
N ASP A 297 -8.58 -10.18 18.18
CA ASP A 297 -8.62 -8.79 18.66
C ASP A 297 -7.34 -7.96 18.35
N LEU A 298 -6.25 -8.64 18.00
CA LEU A 298 -4.97 -8.05 17.59
C LEU A 298 -4.81 -7.95 16.06
N ALA A 299 -5.87 -8.24 15.29
CA ALA A 299 -5.87 -8.00 13.86
C ALA A 299 -5.61 -6.51 13.52
N PRO A 300 -5.18 -6.20 12.27
CA PRO A 300 -5.02 -4.82 11.81
C PRO A 300 -6.27 -3.95 12.04
N ARG A 301 -6.07 -2.65 12.28
CA ARG A 301 -7.15 -1.72 12.66
C ARG A 301 -8.33 -1.71 11.71
N ASP A 302 -8.06 -1.74 10.42
CA ASP A 302 -9.08 -1.75 9.39
C ASP A 302 -9.93 -3.02 9.48
N VAL A 303 -9.31 -4.19 9.70
CA VAL A 303 -10.02 -5.48 9.90
C VAL A 303 -10.93 -5.43 11.12
N VAL A 304 -10.42 -4.95 12.26
CA VAL A 304 -11.20 -4.84 13.50
C VAL A 304 -12.35 -3.84 13.35
N ALA A 305 -12.10 -2.66 12.78
CA ALA A 305 -13.13 -1.65 12.57
C ALA A 305 -14.25 -2.17 11.63
N LYS A 306 -13.89 -2.93 10.58
CA LYS A 306 -14.87 -3.58 9.69
C LYS A 306 -15.71 -4.61 10.43
N ALA A 307 -15.08 -5.47 11.24
CA ALA A 307 -15.78 -6.48 12.02
C ALA A 307 -16.78 -5.85 13.00
N ILE A 308 -16.38 -4.79 13.71
CA ILE A 308 -17.28 -4.04 14.60
C ILE A 308 -18.46 -3.45 13.80
N MET A 309 -18.20 -2.77 12.68
CA MET A 309 -19.26 -2.18 11.85
C MET A 309 -20.23 -3.22 11.29
N ARG A 310 -19.74 -4.39 10.86
CA ARG A 310 -20.59 -5.49 10.40
C ARG A 310 -21.45 -6.05 11.52
N ASN A 311 -20.87 -6.25 12.72
CA ASN A 311 -21.61 -6.69 13.89
C ASN A 311 -22.71 -5.69 14.28
N MET A 312 -22.36 -4.41 14.42
CA MET A 312 -23.30 -3.32 14.69
C MET A 312 -24.46 -3.28 13.70
N ARG A 313 -24.18 -3.37 12.39
CA ARG A 313 -25.21 -3.40 11.34
C ARG A 313 -26.08 -4.65 11.37
N ALA A 314 -25.50 -5.82 11.62
CA ALA A 314 -26.21 -7.09 11.62
C ALA A 314 -27.23 -7.20 12.76
N TYR A 315 -26.90 -6.64 13.93
CA TYR A 315 -27.74 -6.74 15.13
C TYR A 315 -28.47 -5.44 15.48
N GLY A 316 -28.26 -4.36 14.72
CA GLY A 316 -28.93 -3.07 14.96
C GLY A 316 -28.46 -2.37 16.24
N HIS A 317 -27.16 -2.44 16.53
CA HIS A 317 -26.54 -1.81 17.70
C HIS A 317 -25.61 -0.66 17.29
N ASP A 318 -25.50 0.36 18.14
CA ASP A 318 -24.66 1.54 17.89
C ASP A 318 -23.23 1.41 18.44
N HIS A 319 -22.96 0.35 19.20
CA HIS A 319 -21.67 0.04 19.78
C HIS A 319 -21.53 -1.45 20.10
N VAL A 320 -20.30 -1.86 20.36
CA VAL A 320 -19.94 -3.15 20.97
C VAL A 320 -19.18 -2.89 22.28
N TYR A 321 -18.62 -3.91 22.93
CA TYR A 321 -17.84 -3.72 24.15
C TYR A 321 -16.41 -4.20 24.03
N LEU A 322 -15.49 -3.51 24.70
CA LEU A 322 -14.12 -3.96 24.96
C LEU A 322 -14.01 -4.43 26.41
N ASP A 323 -13.74 -5.71 26.60
CA ASP A 323 -13.66 -6.33 27.92
C ASP A 323 -12.19 -6.49 28.37
N GLY A 324 -11.80 -5.68 29.35
CA GLY A 324 -10.51 -5.74 30.04
C GLY A 324 -10.64 -5.97 31.54
N ARG A 325 -11.80 -6.45 32.04
CA ARG A 325 -12.06 -6.57 33.49
C ARG A 325 -11.05 -7.47 34.21
N HIS A 326 -10.54 -8.48 33.51
CA HIS A 326 -9.55 -9.43 34.02
C HIS A 326 -8.17 -8.81 34.32
N PHE A 327 -7.92 -7.56 33.90
CA PHE A 327 -6.69 -6.83 34.23
C PHE A 327 -6.58 -6.48 35.72
N GLY A 328 -7.72 -6.37 36.41
CA GLY A 328 -7.77 -5.84 37.77
C GLY A 328 -7.54 -4.32 37.82
N ARG A 329 -7.87 -3.72 38.97
CA ARG A 329 -7.82 -2.27 39.20
C ARG A 329 -6.40 -1.69 39.05
N ASP A 330 -5.41 -2.34 39.66
CA ASP A 330 -4.03 -1.83 39.69
C ASP A 330 -3.44 -1.63 38.30
N LYS A 331 -3.71 -2.55 37.36
CA LYS A 331 -3.21 -2.44 35.98
C LYS A 331 -3.85 -1.26 35.25
N TRP A 332 -5.15 -1.02 35.43
CA TRP A 332 -5.82 0.15 34.86
C TRP A 332 -5.26 1.46 35.41
N GLU A 333 -5.11 1.57 36.73
CA GLU A 333 -4.64 2.79 37.39
C GLU A 333 -3.17 3.11 37.10
N GLN A 334 -2.32 2.09 36.87
CA GLN A 334 -0.89 2.29 36.63
C GLN A 334 -0.54 2.36 35.14
N ARG A 335 -1.11 1.48 34.31
CA ARG A 335 -0.73 1.37 32.88
C ARG A 335 -1.57 2.23 31.96
N PHE A 336 -2.83 2.47 32.33
CA PHE A 336 -3.81 3.21 31.53
C PHE A 336 -4.51 4.30 32.34
N PRO A 337 -3.77 5.15 33.09
CA PRO A 337 -4.36 6.09 34.04
C PRO A 337 -5.31 7.09 33.36
N THR A 338 -4.95 7.55 32.16
CA THR A 338 -5.77 8.51 31.41
C THR A 338 -7.06 7.85 30.93
N ILE A 339 -6.97 6.65 30.35
CA ILE A 339 -8.14 5.88 29.91
C ILE A 339 -9.05 5.54 31.09
N TYR A 340 -8.47 5.11 32.22
CA TYR A 340 -9.22 4.76 33.42
C TYR A 340 -10.02 5.96 33.96
N ALA A 341 -9.38 7.12 34.05
CA ALA A 341 -10.01 8.36 34.50
C ALA A 341 -11.15 8.79 33.56
N VAL A 342 -10.93 8.76 32.25
CA VAL A 342 -11.93 9.14 31.23
C VAL A 342 -13.13 8.21 31.25
N CYS A 343 -12.95 6.90 31.32
CA CYS A 343 -14.07 5.96 31.42
C CYS A 343 -14.91 6.25 32.67
N ARG A 344 -14.26 6.47 33.81
CA ARG A 344 -14.92 6.77 35.09
C ARG A 344 -15.67 8.10 35.08
N GLU A 345 -15.12 9.13 34.43
CA GLU A 345 -15.80 10.41 34.21
C GLU A 345 -17.12 10.23 33.44
N HIS A 346 -17.14 9.30 32.49
CA HIS A 346 -18.32 8.93 31.71
C HIS A 346 -19.15 7.79 32.34
N GLY A 347 -18.91 7.47 33.61
CA GLY A 347 -19.75 6.53 34.37
C GLY A 347 -19.50 5.05 34.09
N VAL A 348 -18.38 4.68 33.46
CA VAL A 348 -17.96 3.30 33.21
C VAL A 348 -16.75 2.98 34.08
N ASP A 349 -16.76 1.88 34.86
CA ASP A 349 -15.57 1.41 35.57
C ASP A 349 -14.93 0.21 34.84
N PRO A 350 -13.81 0.42 34.08
CA PRO A 350 -13.15 -0.64 33.31
C PRO A 350 -12.68 -1.84 34.14
N ALA A 351 -12.53 -1.68 35.46
CA ALA A 351 -12.13 -2.76 36.35
C ALA A 351 -13.29 -3.74 36.65
N THR A 352 -14.54 -3.31 36.46
CA THR A 352 -15.73 -4.10 36.80
C THR A 352 -16.71 -4.27 35.63
N GLU A 353 -16.64 -3.42 34.61
CA GLU A 353 -17.59 -3.35 33.49
C GLU A 353 -16.85 -3.32 32.15
N PRO A 354 -17.38 -3.97 31.08
CA PRO A 354 -16.87 -3.79 29.73
C PRO A 354 -17.05 -2.35 29.24
N ILE A 355 -16.08 -1.83 28.48
CA ILE A 355 -16.11 -0.46 27.96
C ILE A 355 -16.94 -0.41 26.67
N PRO A 356 -17.98 0.43 26.56
CA PRO A 356 -18.74 0.57 25.31
C PRO A 356 -17.88 1.29 24.27
N VAL A 357 -17.70 0.67 23.10
CA VAL A 357 -16.81 1.18 22.05
C VAL A 357 -17.44 1.10 20.67
N ALA A 358 -17.09 2.07 19.82
CA ALA A 358 -17.45 2.11 18.40
C ALA A 358 -16.28 2.61 17.54
N PRO A 359 -16.28 2.38 16.22
CA PRO A 359 -15.27 2.91 15.34
C PRO A 359 -15.48 4.41 15.04
N ALA A 360 -14.40 5.19 15.00
CA ALA A 360 -14.47 6.61 14.63
C ALA A 360 -13.25 7.04 13.81
N ALA A 361 -13.40 8.12 13.02
CA ALA A 361 -12.32 8.64 12.18
C ALA A 361 -11.13 9.07 13.04
N HIS A 362 -9.91 8.72 12.64
CA HIS A 362 -8.73 8.89 13.49
C HIS A 362 -7.53 9.52 12.79
N TYR A 363 -7.19 9.07 11.59
CA TYR A 363 -6.00 9.53 10.89
C TYR A 363 -6.19 9.53 9.37
N ALA A 364 -5.72 10.57 8.68
CA ALA A 364 -5.67 10.61 7.22
C ALA A 364 -4.29 10.15 6.71
N SER A 365 -4.26 9.08 5.91
CA SER A 365 -3.01 8.62 5.27
C SER A 365 -2.70 9.40 3.99
N GLY A 366 -3.75 9.87 3.31
CA GLY A 366 -3.67 10.83 2.20
C GLY A 366 -3.63 12.28 2.68
N GLY A 367 -3.30 13.19 1.77
CA GLY A 367 -3.07 14.59 2.07
C GLY A 367 -2.38 15.33 0.91
N VAL A 368 -1.82 16.49 1.19
CA VAL A 368 -1.05 17.27 0.19
C VAL A 368 0.17 16.46 -0.24
N ARG A 369 0.30 16.13 -1.53
CA ARG A 369 1.39 15.31 -2.03
C ARG A 369 2.72 16.03 -1.87
N THR A 370 3.70 15.33 -1.31
CA THR A 370 5.06 15.86 -1.11
C THR A 370 6.14 14.94 -1.67
N ASP A 371 7.30 15.50 -1.98
CA ASP A 371 8.52 14.72 -2.20
C ASP A 371 9.23 14.39 -0.87
N LEU A 372 10.37 13.69 -0.93
CA LEU A 372 11.19 13.34 0.25
C LEU A 372 11.77 14.56 0.99
N ARG A 373 11.55 15.78 0.52
CA ARG A 373 11.99 17.03 1.17
C ARG A 373 10.80 17.88 1.61
N GLY A 374 9.58 17.33 1.54
CA GLY A 374 8.34 17.99 1.93
C GLY A 374 7.85 19.04 0.94
N ARG A 375 8.43 19.13 -0.27
CA ARG A 375 8.01 20.09 -1.29
C ARG A 375 6.72 19.62 -1.94
N THR A 376 5.76 20.53 -2.11
CA THR A 376 4.52 20.25 -2.83
C THR A 376 4.69 20.48 -4.34
N SER A 377 3.62 20.29 -5.12
CA SER A 377 3.61 20.66 -6.53
C SER A 377 3.62 22.18 -6.79
N ILE A 378 3.52 23.01 -5.74
CA ILE A 378 3.66 24.47 -5.81
C ILE A 378 5.01 24.84 -5.20
N GLU A 379 5.87 25.48 -5.99
CA GLU A 379 7.18 25.95 -5.52
C GLU A 379 7.01 26.94 -4.35
N GLY A 380 7.82 26.79 -3.30
CA GLY A 380 7.75 27.58 -2.08
C GLY A 380 6.68 27.11 -1.07
N LEU A 381 5.79 26.20 -1.46
CA LEU A 381 4.83 25.54 -0.57
C LEU A 381 5.34 24.16 -0.17
N TYR A 382 5.39 23.93 1.13
CA TYR A 382 5.79 22.68 1.77
C TYR A 382 4.63 22.12 2.61
N ALA A 383 4.63 20.82 2.88
CA ALA A 383 3.70 20.20 3.81
C ALA A 383 4.35 19.06 4.60
N CYS A 384 3.92 18.86 5.85
CA CYS A 384 4.34 17.72 6.67
C CYS A 384 3.31 17.38 7.76
N GLY A 385 3.50 16.23 8.40
CA GLY A 385 2.53 15.68 9.34
C GLY A 385 1.28 15.21 8.62
N GLU A 386 0.18 15.06 9.37
CA GLU A 386 -1.08 14.51 8.87
C GLU A 386 -1.76 15.34 7.74
N THR A 387 -1.32 16.58 7.49
CA THR A 387 -1.78 17.36 6.33
C THR A 387 -1.16 16.86 5.02
N ALA A 388 -0.01 16.18 5.07
CA ALA A 388 0.75 15.74 3.92
C ALA A 388 0.51 14.26 3.60
N CYS A 389 0.64 13.92 2.32
CA CYS A 389 0.93 12.57 1.87
C CYS A 389 2.43 12.51 1.55
N THR A 390 3.21 12.02 2.52
CA THR A 390 4.67 11.82 2.41
C THR A 390 5.05 10.51 1.73
N GLY A 391 4.08 9.63 1.48
CA GLY A 391 4.30 8.28 0.96
C GLY A 391 4.55 7.22 2.03
N VAL A 392 4.74 7.59 3.30
CA VAL A 392 5.08 6.63 4.37
C VAL A 392 3.97 5.64 4.68
N HIS A 393 2.70 6.06 4.60
CA HIS A 393 1.59 5.33 5.21
C HIS A 393 0.82 4.42 4.26
N GLY A 394 0.98 4.59 2.95
CA GLY A 394 0.20 3.87 1.94
C GLY A 394 -1.31 3.88 2.22
N ALA A 395 -1.96 2.72 2.04
CA ALA A 395 -3.40 2.58 2.23
C ALA A 395 -3.84 2.49 3.70
N ASN A 396 -2.90 2.31 4.63
CA ASN A 396 -3.18 2.18 6.05
C ASN A 396 -1.93 2.44 6.92
N ARG A 397 -2.05 3.37 7.86
CA ARG A 397 -0.96 3.75 8.77
C ARG A 397 -0.66 2.66 9.81
N LEU A 398 0.61 2.28 9.95
CA LEU A 398 1.12 1.56 11.13
C LEU A 398 0.98 2.42 12.40
N ALA A 399 0.62 1.80 13.53
CA ALA A 399 0.49 2.51 14.79
C ALA A 399 1.80 3.23 15.18
N SER A 400 1.71 4.33 15.94
CA SER A 400 2.88 5.08 16.45
C SER A 400 3.89 5.66 15.42
N ASN A 401 3.66 5.49 14.11
CA ASN A 401 4.52 6.07 13.06
C ASN A 401 4.23 7.55 12.76
N SER A 402 3.04 8.10 13.04
CA SER A 402 2.70 9.48 12.62
C SER A 402 3.50 10.56 13.33
N LEU A 403 3.82 10.37 14.61
CA LEU A 403 4.67 11.32 15.34
C LEU A 403 6.11 11.27 14.81
N LEU A 404 6.61 10.06 14.50
CA LEU A 404 7.93 9.89 13.88
C LEU A 404 8.01 10.56 12.51
N GLU A 405 7.01 10.32 11.66
CA GLU A 405 6.87 10.95 10.34
C GLU A 405 6.91 12.47 10.45
N GLY A 406 6.12 13.03 11.36
CA GLY A 406 6.09 14.47 11.62
C GLY A 406 7.44 15.04 12.06
N LEU A 407 8.24 14.29 12.85
CA LEU A 407 9.56 14.73 13.29
C LEU A 407 10.58 14.69 12.13
N VAL A 408 10.66 13.56 11.43
CA VAL A 408 11.68 13.34 10.39
C VAL A 408 11.47 14.30 9.22
N PHE A 409 10.27 14.36 8.66
CA PHE A 409 10.02 15.21 7.50
C PHE A 409 10.04 16.70 7.83
N ALA A 410 9.69 17.09 9.07
CA ALA A 410 9.84 18.47 9.53
C ALA A 410 11.29 18.97 9.50
N GLU A 411 12.23 18.15 9.97
CA GLU A 411 13.63 18.53 9.97
C GLU A 411 14.19 18.64 8.55
N ARG A 412 13.79 17.73 7.67
CA ARG A 412 14.17 17.76 6.26
C ARG A 412 13.64 18.99 5.54
N ILE A 413 12.42 19.43 5.85
CA ILE A 413 11.85 20.69 5.31
C ILE A 413 12.69 21.88 5.77
N ALA A 414 13.00 21.98 7.06
CA ALA A 414 13.81 23.07 7.58
C ALA A 414 15.19 23.12 6.90
N GLU A 415 15.85 21.97 6.73
CA GLU A 415 17.14 21.85 6.05
C GLU A 415 17.04 22.16 4.54
N ASP A 416 15.94 21.79 3.89
CA ASP A 416 15.73 22.13 2.49
C ASP A 416 15.48 23.62 2.27
N ILE A 417 14.63 24.26 3.08
CA ILE A 417 14.38 25.71 2.99
C ILE A 417 15.68 26.47 3.24
N HIS A 418 16.46 26.09 4.27
CA HIS A 418 17.71 26.76 4.59
C HIS A 418 18.74 26.65 3.43
N ARG A 419 18.86 25.47 2.83
CA ARG A 419 19.78 25.24 1.71
C ARG A 419 19.30 25.88 0.41
N ALA A 420 18.02 25.76 0.07
CA ALA A 420 17.46 26.27 -1.18
C ALA A 420 17.29 27.79 -1.15
N HIS A 421 17.07 28.34 0.05
CA HIS A 421 16.88 29.75 0.34
C HIS A 421 15.93 30.44 -0.67
N PRO A 422 14.64 30.03 -0.72
CA PRO A 422 13.71 30.50 -1.75
C PRO A 422 13.65 32.03 -1.87
N ALA A 423 13.50 32.52 -3.10
CA ALA A 423 13.33 33.94 -3.34
C ALA A 423 11.91 34.38 -2.95
N PRO A 424 11.73 35.55 -2.31
CA PRO A 424 10.41 36.08 -2.00
C PRO A 424 9.73 36.46 -3.32
N GLY A 425 8.57 35.87 -3.58
CA GLY A 425 7.71 36.27 -4.68
C GLY A 425 6.72 37.34 -4.23
N GLU A 426 6.51 38.39 -5.02
CA GLU A 426 5.45 39.38 -4.75
C GLU A 426 4.08 38.77 -5.09
N PRO A 427 3.15 38.66 -4.12
CA PRO A 427 1.83 38.14 -4.38
C PRO A 427 1.06 38.98 -5.41
N VAL A 428 0.39 38.30 -6.34
CA VAL A 428 -0.52 38.94 -7.29
C VAL A 428 -1.97 38.72 -6.85
N GLU A 429 -2.83 39.67 -7.19
CA GLU A 429 -4.26 39.55 -6.89
C GLU A 429 -4.89 38.40 -7.70
N SER A 430 -5.53 37.47 -7.00
CA SER A 430 -6.24 36.36 -7.62
C SER A 430 -7.51 36.84 -8.33
N ARG A 431 -7.65 36.46 -9.61
CA ARG A 431 -8.85 36.73 -10.42
C ARG A 431 -9.97 35.69 -10.25
N THR A 432 -9.72 34.66 -9.45
CA THR A 432 -10.66 33.56 -9.25
C THR A 432 -11.85 34.02 -8.41
N ALA A 433 -13.06 33.65 -8.83
CA ALA A 433 -14.29 34.01 -8.13
C ALA A 433 -14.31 33.39 -6.71
N PRO A 434 -14.52 34.21 -5.66
CA PRO A 434 -14.58 33.70 -4.30
C PRO A 434 -15.97 33.12 -3.97
N GLY A 435 -16.04 32.25 -2.95
CA GLY A 435 -17.30 31.69 -2.47
C GLY A 435 -17.22 31.16 -1.04
N LEU A 436 -18.39 30.91 -0.44
CA LEU A 436 -18.55 30.33 0.89
C LEU A 436 -19.73 29.34 0.91
N ALA A 437 -19.59 28.28 1.70
CA ALA A 437 -20.66 27.38 2.08
C ALA A 437 -21.36 27.90 3.35
N ASP A 438 -22.67 27.68 3.44
CA ASP A 438 -23.45 28.02 4.62
C ASP A 438 -23.01 27.16 5.83
N PRO A 439 -22.62 27.76 6.98
CA PRO A 439 -22.23 27.03 8.18
C PRO A 439 -23.21 25.93 8.62
N ARG A 440 -24.51 26.13 8.37
CA ARG A 440 -25.58 25.18 8.74
C ARG A 440 -25.47 23.85 7.99
N THR A 441 -24.65 23.75 6.95
CA THR A 441 -24.42 22.50 6.24
C THR A 441 -23.42 21.59 6.95
N ARG A 442 -22.63 22.07 7.91
CA ARG A 442 -21.62 21.25 8.61
C ARG A 442 -22.19 19.96 9.22
N PRO A 443 -23.28 19.98 10.02
CA PRO A 443 -23.84 18.75 10.57
C PRO A 443 -24.32 17.78 9.47
N ARG A 444 -24.86 18.32 8.35
CA ARG A 444 -25.30 17.51 7.21
C ARG A 444 -24.12 16.84 6.51
N ILE A 445 -23.02 17.57 6.27
CA ILE A 445 -21.79 17.02 5.69
C ILE A 445 -21.29 15.88 6.56
N GLN A 446 -21.16 16.11 7.86
CA GLN A 446 -20.69 15.12 8.83
C GLN A 446 -21.57 13.87 8.87
N ALA A 447 -22.90 14.03 8.89
CA ALA A 447 -23.83 12.91 8.85
C ALA A 447 -23.69 12.09 7.55
N HIS A 448 -23.68 12.74 6.38
CA HIS A 448 -23.55 12.05 5.10
C HIS A 448 -22.20 11.33 4.93
N MET A 449 -21.12 11.90 5.46
CA MET A 449 -19.80 11.27 5.47
C MET A 449 -19.76 10.05 6.39
N SER A 450 -20.31 10.15 7.61
CA SER A 450 -20.39 9.03 8.56
C SER A 450 -21.26 7.87 8.04
N THR A 451 -22.35 8.18 7.34
CA THR A 451 -23.25 7.14 6.81
C THR A 451 -22.70 6.50 5.53
N GLY A 452 -22.21 7.27 4.56
CA GLY A 452 -21.94 6.76 3.21
C GLY A 452 -20.49 6.69 2.77
N ALA A 453 -19.57 7.37 3.47
CA ALA A 453 -18.13 7.40 3.14
C ALA A 453 -17.24 7.05 4.37
N SER A 454 -17.74 6.18 5.25
CA SER A 454 -17.04 5.71 6.46
C SER A 454 -16.30 4.37 6.22
N VAL A 455 -16.21 3.51 7.24
CA VAL A 455 -15.47 2.23 7.22
C VAL A 455 -15.94 1.33 6.08
N LEU A 456 -17.26 1.17 5.90
CA LEU A 456 -17.85 0.29 4.89
C LEU A 456 -18.52 1.15 3.82
N ARG A 457 -18.05 1.03 2.57
CA ARG A 457 -18.51 1.84 1.43
C ARG A 457 -19.07 0.94 0.35
N SER A 458 -19.96 1.48 -0.48
CA SER A 458 -20.42 0.85 -1.71
C SER A 458 -20.62 1.91 -2.79
N ARG A 459 -20.76 1.51 -4.06
CA ARG A 459 -21.19 2.44 -5.12
C ARG A 459 -22.45 3.22 -4.71
N GLU A 460 -23.44 2.56 -4.13
CA GLU A 460 -24.68 3.21 -3.70
C GLU A 460 -24.43 4.26 -2.61
N SER A 461 -23.71 3.88 -1.55
CA SER A 461 -23.46 4.77 -0.41
C SER A 461 -22.66 6.01 -0.83
N LEU A 462 -21.64 5.82 -1.68
CA LEU A 462 -20.77 6.90 -2.16
C LEU A 462 -21.48 7.83 -3.14
N LEU A 463 -22.32 7.29 -4.04
CA LEU A 463 -23.13 8.12 -4.94
C LEU A 463 -24.17 8.94 -4.17
N ALA A 464 -24.79 8.37 -3.13
CA ALA A 464 -25.72 9.09 -2.26
C ALA A 464 -25.01 10.23 -1.51
N THR A 465 -23.85 9.97 -0.91
CA THR A 465 -23.03 11.00 -0.25
C THR A 465 -22.59 12.08 -1.23
N ALA A 466 -22.11 11.72 -2.43
CA ALA A 466 -21.69 12.68 -3.44
C ALA A 466 -22.83 13.61 -3.88
N ARG A 467 -24.06 13.07 -4.05
CA ARG A 467 -25.25 13.87 -4.36
C ARG A 467 -25.57 14.84 -3.22
N ALA A 468 -25.57 14.36 -1.98
CA ALA A 468 -25.88 15.17 -0.81
C ALA A 468 -24.85 16.31 -0.58
N LEU A 469 -23.56 16.02 -0.77
CA LEU A 469 -22.50 17.03 -0.73
C LEU A 469 -22.66 18.07 -1.84
N ARG A 470 -23.07 17.65 -3.04
CA ARG A 470 -23.36 18.59 -4.13
C ARG A 470 -24.53 19.50 -3.80
N GLU A 471 -25.58 18.98 -3.18
CA GLU A 471 -26.74 19.77 -2.73
C GLU A 471 -26.38 20.74 -1.60
N ALA A 472 -25.50 20.34 -0.68
CA ALA A 472 -25.00 21.20 0.39
C ALA A 472 -24.22 22.43 -0.11
N ARG A 473 -23.74 22.41 -1.37
CA ARG A 473 -23.09 23.59 -1.99
C ARG A 473 -24.07 24.71 -2.32
N TRP A 474 -25.35 24.38 -2.52
CA TRP A 474 -26.33 25.36 -2.93
C TRP A 474 -27.03 25.93 -1.70
N THR A 475 -26.90 27.24 -1.52
CA THR A 475 -27.74 27.95 -0.57
C THR A 475 -28.15 29.29 -1.18
N PRO A 476 -29.45 29.58 -1.34
CA PRO A 476 -29.92 30.80 -2.00
C PRO A 476 -29.81 32.05 -1.11
N VAL A 477 -29.02 31.98 -0.03
CA VAL A 477 -28.88 33.04 0.97
C VAL A 477 -27.49 33.64 0.90
N HIS A 478 -27.38 34.90 1.27
CA HIS A 478 -26.08 35.52 1.52
C HIS A 478 -25.40 34.82 2.71
N VAL A 479 -24.16 34.36 2.51
CA VAL A 479 -23.34 33.73 3.55
C VAL A 479 -22.29 34.76 4.01
N PRO A 480 -22.31 35.17 5.29
CA PRO A 480 -21.30 36.10 5.81
C PRO A 480 -19.93 35.43 5.91
N ALA A 481 -18.86 36.22 5.73
CA ALA A 481 -17.49 35.76 5.91
C ALA A 481 -17.14 35.72 7.41
N CYS A 482 -17.13 34.52 7.97
CA CYS A 482 -16.77 34.24 9.36
C CYS A 482 -16.13 32.84 9.49
N THR A 483 -15.53 32.55 10.65
CA THR A 483 -14.86 31.29 10.97
C THR A 483 -15.68 30.07 10.57
N GLU A 484 -16.96 30.03 10.96
CA GLU A 484 -17.83 28.89 10.71
C GLU A 484 -18.08 28.66 9.22
N SER A 485 -18.16 29.74 8.42
CA SER A 485 -18.38 29.66 6.98
C SER A 485 -17.12 29.18 6.24
N TRP A 486 -15.94 29.63 6.68
CA TRP A 486 -14.67 29.20 6.12
C TRP A 486 -14.41 27.72 6.44
N GLU A 487 -14.63 27.30 7.69
CA GLU A 487 -14.53 25.90 8.08
C GLU A 487 -15.53 25.01 7.34
N ALA A 488 -16.81 25.42 7.24
CA ALA A 488 -17.81 24.67 6.49
C ALA A 488 -17.42 24.51 5.01
N THR A 489 -16.81 25.55 4.41
CA THR A 489 -16.30 25.50 3.05
C THR A 489 -15.10 24.54 2.91
N ASN A 490 -14.19 24.53 3.89
CA ASN A 490 -13.06 23.61 3.93
C ASN A 490 -13.54 22.16 4.05
N LEU A 491 -14.45 21.87 4.99
CA LEU A 491 -15.05 20.56 5.17
C LEU A 491 -15.76 20.08 3.91
N LEU A 492 -16.55 20.94 3.26
CA LEU A 492 -17.26 20.59 2.01
C LEU A 492 -16.29 20.28 0.86
N THR A 493 -15.19 21.03 0.77
CA THR A 493 -14.13 20.83 -0.21
C THR A 493 -13.48 19.46 -0.04
N VAL A 494 -12.99 19.17 1.17
CA VAL A 494 -12.32 17.91 1.51
C VAL A 494 -13.28 16.72 1.38
N ALA A 495 -14.50 16.83 1.93
CA ALA A 495 -15.52 15.78 1.85
C ALA A 495 -15.87 15.41 0.41
N THR A 496 -15.99 16.41 -0.47
CA THR A 496 -16.24 16.18 -1.89
C THR A 496 -15.10 15.38 -2.53
N VAL A 497 -13.87 15.84 -2.36
CA VAL A 497 -12.72 15.21 -3.03
C VAL A 497 -12.51 13.79 -2.51
N LEU A 498 -12.58 13.60 -1.19
CA LEU A 498 -12.51 12.29 -0.56
C LEU A 498 -13.58 11.34 -1.09
N THR A 499 -14.84 11.77 -1.13
CA THR A 499 -15.95 10.94 -1.64
C THR A 499 -15.76 10.61 -3.12
N GLY A 500 -15.29 11.56 -3.92
CA GLY A 500 -14.95 11.34 -5.33
C GLY A 500 -13.86 10.29 -5.52
N ALA A 501 -12.76 10.40 -4.75
CA ALA A 501 -11.64 9.44 -4.80
C ALA A 501 -12.07 8.05 -4.37
N ALA A 502 -12.86 7.96 -3.28
CA ALA A 502 -13.42 6.71 -2.81
C ALA A 502 -14.39 6.07 -3.82
N ALA A 503 -15.14 6.88 -4.57
CA ALA A 503 -16.04 6.37 -5.60
C ALA A 503 -15.27 5.86 -6.84
N ALA A 504 -14.18 6.53 -7.19
CA ALA A 504 -13.34 6.19 -8.32
C ALA A 504 -12.57 4.89 -8.11
N ARG A 505 -11.99 4.66 -6.93
CA ARG A 505 -11.27 3.41 -6.61
C ARG A 505 -12.24 2.24 -6.51
N LEU A 506 -12.11 1.26 -7.41
CA LEU A 506 -12.97 0.08 -7.52
C LEU A 506 -12.28 -1.19 -7.00
N GLU A 507 -11.71 -1.10 -5.80
CA GLU A 507 -11.08 -2.22 -5.09
C GLU A 507 -11.28 -2.04 -3.58
N THR A 508 -10.79 -3.02 -2.82
CA THR A 508 -10.63 -2.92 -1.38
C THR A 508 -9.14 -2.98 -1.03
N ARG A 509 -8.63 -1.96 -0.32
CA ARG A 509 -7.23 -1.88 0.10
C ARG A 509 -7.07 -1.10 1.40
N GLY A 510 -6.49 -1.73 2.42
CA GLY A 510 -6.24 -1.12 3.72
C GLY A 510 -7.51 -0.48 4.33
N SER A 511 -7.43 0.83 4.58
CA SER A 511 -8.53 1.62 5.18
C SER A 511 -9.66 1.98 4.20
N HIS A 512 -9.48 1.72 2.90
CA HIS A 512 -10.53 1.85 1.89
C HIS A 512 -11.19 0.50 1.65
N TRP A 513 -12.50 0.40 1.93
CA TRP A 513 -13.25 -0.84 1.77
C TRP A 513 -14.53 -0.63 0.98
N ARG A 514 -14.65 -1.37 -0.13
CA ARG A 514 -15.81 -1.38 -1.02
C ARG A 514 -16.49 -2.74 -0.92
N GLU A 515 -17.68 -2.79 -0.34
CA GLU A 515 -18.46 -4.02 -0.24
C GLU A 515 -18.88 -4.57 -1.62
N ASP A 516 -18.93 -3.71 -2.64
CA ASP A 516 -19.18 -4.06 -4.04
C ASP A 516 -17.90 -4.44 -4.82
N TYR A 517 -16.72 -4.32 -4.20
CA TYR A 517 -15.40 -4.71 -4.71
C TYR A 517 -14.54 -5.18 -3.52
N ASP A 518 -14.83 -6.38 -3.02
CA ASP A 518 -14.35 -6.88 -1.72
C ASP A 518 -12.90 -7.41 -1.72
N THR A 519 -12.23 -7.33 -2.86
CA THR A 519 -10.86 -7.81 -3.08
C THR A 519 -9.90 -6.67 -3.43
N ARG A 520 -8.63 -6.87 -3.07
CA ARG A 520 -7.50 -6.06 -3.52
C ARG A 520 -7.21 -6.40 -4.99
N ASP A 521 -7.01 -5.39 -5.82
CA ASP A 521 -6.72 -5.56 -7.25
C ASP A 521 -5.42 -4.81 -7.62
N ASP A 522 -4.32 -5.54 -7.64
CA ASP A 522 -3.01 -4.96 -7.97
C ASP A 522 -2.84 -4.71 -9.47
N ASN A 523 -3.64 -5.34 -10.34
CA ASN A 523 -3.50 -5.16 -11.78
C ASN A 523 -3.99 -3.78 -12.23
N GLU A 524 -5.08 -3.31 -11.63
CA GLU A 524 -5.71 -2.04 -12.00
C GLU A 524 -5.43 -0.92 -10.98
N TRP A 525 -5.21 -1.26 -9.70
CA TRP A 525 -5.25 -0.28 -8.61
C TRP A 525 -3.99 -0.21 -7.72
N LEU A 526 -2.87 -0.84 -8.12
CA LEU A 526 -1.56 -0.66 -7.48
C LEU A 526 -0.94 0.71 -7.81
N GLY A 527 -1.55 1.76 -7.26
CA GLY A 527 -1.15 3.14 -7.48
C GLY A 527 -2.01 4.14 -6.71
N HIS A 528 -1.70 5.40 -6.94
CA HIS A 528 -2.22 6.56 -6.22
C HIS A 528 -3.26 7.33 -7.03
N LEU A 529 -4.21 7.95 -6.34
CA LEU A 529 -5.14 8.91 -6.91
C LEU A 529 -4.72 10.34 -6.58
N ASP A 530 -4.18 11.03 -7.58
CA ASP A 530 -3.80 12.43 -7.50
C ASP A 530 -4.98 13.31 -7.94
N VAL A 531 -5.37 14.24 -7.08
CA VAL A 531 -6.47 15.19 -7.32
C VAL A 531 -5.93 16.62 -7.34
N THR A 532 -6.38 17.38 -8.33
CA THR A 532 -6.22 18.84 -8.41
C THR A 532 -7.59 19.49 -8.53
N LEU A 533 -7.78 20.65 -7.92
CA LEU A 533 -9.02 21.42 -8.04
C LEU A 533 -8.82 22.56 -9.05
N THR A 534 -9.73 22.64 -10.03
CA THR A 534 -9.72 23.63 -11.12
C THR A 534 -11.09 24.31 -11.22
N GLU A 535 -11.21 25.30 -12.11
CA GLU A 535 -12.49 26.00 -12.34
C GLU A 535 -13.57 25.04 -12.89
N GLU A 536 -13.16 23.98 -13.58
CA GLU A 536 -14.03 22.93 -14.10
C GLU A 536 -14.44 21.90 -13.03
N GLY A 537 -13.80 21.93 -11.85
CA GLY A 537 -14.00 21.01 -10.75
C GLY A 537 -12.75 20.20 -10.40
N ALA A 538 -12.95 19.10 -9.66
CA ALA A 538 -11.87 18.21 -9.27
C ALA A 538 -11.46 17.32 -10.45
N ARG A 539 -10.18 17.38 -10.83
CA ARG A 539 -9.57 16.49 -11.81
C ARG A 539 -8.76 15.43 -11.08
N MET A 540 -9.05 14.17 -11.37
CA MET A 540 -8.39 13.02 -10.78
C MET A 540 -7.51 12.32 -11.81
N THR A 541 -6.31 11.93 -11.42
CA THR A 541 -5.36 11.19 -12.24
C THR A 541 -4.84 10.00 -11.44
N TYR A 542 -4.95 8.81 -12.02
CA TYR A 542 -4.30 7.63 -11.46
C TYR A 542 -2.82 7.64 -11.81
N THR A 543 -1.97 7.43 -10.81
CA THR A 543 -0.51 7.34 -10.94
C THR A 543 -0.07 5.96 -10.44
N PRO A 544 0.44 5.07 -11.31
CA PRO A 544 0.96 3.78 -10.89
C PRO A 544 2.01 3.92 -9.78
N HIS A 545 2.06 2.95 -8.86
CA HIS A 545 3.06 2.92 -7.80
C HIS A 545 4.47 2.71 -8.38
N GLU A 546 5.51 3.35 -7.83
CA GLU A 546 6.87 3.28 -8.39
C GLU A 546 7.46 1.86 -8.35
N ASP A 547 7.08 1.06 -7.35
CA ASP A 547 7.47 -0.35 -7.21
C ASP A 547 6.58 -1.32 -8.01
N ALA A 548 5.54 -0.84 -8.70
CA ALA A 548 4.70 -1.69 -9.52
C ALA A 548 5.46 -2.18 -10.77
N MET A 549 5.24 -3.44 -11.16
CA MET A 549 5.73 -3.91 -12.44
C MET A 549 5.25 -2.96 -13.56
N PRO A 550 6.16 -2.46 -14.42
CA PRO A 550 5.78 -1.57 -15.51
C PRO A 550 4.64 -2.17 -16.34
N GLN A 551 3.62 -1.36 -16.67
CA GLN A 551 2.44 -1.82 -17.39
C GLN A 551 2.78 -2.55 -18.70
N ARG A 552 3.85 -2.13 -19.39
CA ARG A 552 4.36 -2.81 -20.58
C ARG A 552 4.78 -4.25 -20.30
N LEU A 553 5.47 -4.49 -19.18
CA LEU A 553 5.90 -5.84 -18.77
C LEU A 553 4.70 -6.67 -18.31
N ALA A 554 3.77 -6.08 -17.55
CA ALA A 554 2.55 -6.77 -17.15
C ALA A 554 1.73 -7.24 -18.38
N GLN A 555 1.52 -6.36 -19.36
CA GLN A 555 0.81 -6.71 -20.62
C GLN A 555 1.52 -7.82 -21.40
N GLU A 556 2.85 -7.81 -21.41
CA GLU A 556 3.64 -8.82 -22.09
C GLU A 556 3.57 -10.18 -21.39
N LEU A 557 3.66 -10.22 -20.06
CA LEU A 557 3.47 -11.45 -19.28
C LEU A 557 2.06 -12.02 -19.48
N THR A 558 1.03 -11.18 -19.44
CA THR A 558 -0.34 -11.62 -19.75
C THR A 558 -0.47 -12.17 -21.16
N SER A 559 0.15 -11.54 -22.16
CA SER A 559 0.17 -12.02 -23.54
C SER A 559 0.91 -13.36 -23.69
N ALA A 560 1.92 -13.60 -22.85
CA ALA A 560 2.61 -14.87 -22.72
C ALA A 560 1.77 -15.93 -21.99
N GLY A 561 0.61 -15.60 -21.42
CA GLY A 561 -0.21 -16.50 -20.61
C GLY A 561 0.35 -16.72 -19.20
N LEU A 562 1.07 -15.73 -18.68
CA LEU A 562 1.55 -15.65 -17.31
C LEU A 562 0.75 -14.60 -16.54
N ASP A 563 0.50 -14.85 -15.26
CA ASP A 563 -0.11 -13.86 -14.36
C ASP A 563 0.98 -12.91 -13.84
N PRO A 564 0.94 -11.60 -14.15
CA PRO A 564 1.92 -10.64 -13.65
C PRO A 564 2.05 -10.65 -12.13
N ALA A 565 0.96 -10.81 -11.39
CA ALA A 565 0.97 -10.81 -9.92
C ALA A 565 1.67 -12.05 -9.34
N GLU A 566 1.50 -13.22 -9.97
CA GLU A 566 2.22 -14.44 -9.57
C GLU A 566 3.73 -14.33 -9.85
N VAL A 567 4.09 -13.71 -10.98
CA VAL A 567 5.49 -13.44 -11.34
C VAL A 567 6.11 -12.46 -10.35
N ASP A 568 5.38 -11.39 -10.01
CA ASP A 568 5.83 -10.38 -9.04
C ASP A 568 6.07 -11.00 -7.66
N ALA A 569 5.12 -11.80 -7.17
CA ALA A 569 5.27 -12.52 -5.90
C ALA A 569 6.39 -13.57 -5.91
N LEU A 570 6.73 -14.13 -7.07
CA LEU A 570 7.92 -14.99 -7.20
C LEU A 570 9.20 -14.17 -7.11
N ILE A 571 9.28 -13.04 -7.79
CA ILE A 571 10.44 -12.13 -7.75
C ILE A 571 10.68 -11.68 -6.32
N ASP A 572 9.65 -11.24 -5.61
CA ASP A 572 9.76 -10.81 -4.21
C ASP A 572 10.30 -11.93 -3.31
N ARG A 573 9.82 -13.16 -3.48
CA ARG A 573 10.33 -14.32 -2.71
C ARG A 573 11.78 -14.62 -3.04
N ALA A 574 12.17 -14.57 -4.31
CA ALA A 574 13.54 -14.85 -4.74
C ALA A 574 14.50 -13.76 -4.23
N LEU A 575 14.11 -12.49 -4.33
CA LEU A 575 14.88 -11.37 -3.79
C LEU A 575 15.00 -11.45 -2.26
N ALA A 576 13.94 -11.84 -1.54
CA ALA A 576 14.01 -12.03 -0.09
C ALA A 576 14.91 -13.20 0.32
N GLU A 577 15.10 -14.20 -0.55
CA GLU A 577 16.04 -15.31 -0.33
C GLU A 577 17.49 -14.85 -0.45
N ASP A 578 17.80 -14.08 -1.51
CA ASP A 578 19.13 -13.54 -1.81
C ASP A 578 19.50 -12.37 -0.88
N VAL A 579 18.56 -11.48 -0.59
CA VAL A 579 18.74 -10.22 0.14
C VAL A 579 18.06 -10.34 1.52
N ARG A 580 18.75 -11.00 2.45
CA ARG A 580 18.34 -11.11 3.86
C ARG A 580 18.68 -9.83 4.65
N GLU A 581 18.48 -9.84 5.97
CA GLU A 581 18.62 -8.67 6.86
C GLU A 581 19.88 -7.80 6.64
N ALA A 582 21.01 -8.35 6.19
CA ALA A 582 22.24 -7.58 5.97
C ALA A 582 22.32 -6.88 4.60
N GLY A 583 21.39 -7.15 3.69
CA GLY A 583 21.42 -6.69 2.30
C GLY A 583 22.56 -7.32 1.47
N ASP A 584 22.83 -6.73 0.30
CA ASP A 584 24.03 -7.03 -0.50
C ASP A 584 25.25 -6.31 0.10
N VAL A 585 25.83 -6.94 1.12
CA VAL A 585 26.98 -6.40 1.86
C VAL A 585 28.19 -6.14 0.97
N THR A 586 28.38 -6.93 -0.09
CA THR A 586 29.52 -6.81 -0.99
C THR A 586 29.38 -5.54 -1.82
N SER A 587 28.22 -5.34 -2.47
CA SER A 587 27.95 -4.12 -3.24
C SER A 587 27.89 -2.88 -2.35
N ALA A 588 27.29 -3.00 -1.15
CA ALA A 588 27.24 -1.90 -0.20
C ALA A 588 28.64 -1.43 0.25
N ALA A 589 29.57 -2.36 0.47
CA ALA A 589 30.93 -2.07 0.91
C ALA A 589 31.87 -1.60 -0.22
N THR A 590 31.68 -2.11 -1.43
CA THR A 590 32.66 -1.92 -2.53
C THR A 590 32.24 -0.88 -3.57
N ILE A 591 30.94 -0.57 -3.69
CA ILE A 591 30.41 0.30 -4.75
C ILE A 591 29.80 1.57 -4.12
N PRO A 592 30.15 2.79 -4.55
CA PRO A 592 29.48 4.01 -4.12
C PRO A 592 27.97 4.01 -4.43
N ALA A 593 27.14 4.53 -3.50
CA ALA A 593 25.68 4.52 -3.63
C ALA A 593 25.15 5.26 -4.88
N GLY A 594 25.89 6.26 -5.38
CA GLY A 594 25.53 7.05 -6.56
C GLY A 594 26.10 6.54 -7.88
N GLN A 595 26.82 5.41 -7.90
CA GLN A 595 27.42 4.91 -9.14
C GLN A 595 26.37 4.29 -10.06
N PHE A 596 26.37 4.69 -11.34
CA PHE A 596 25.54 4.16 -12.41
C PHE A 596 26.39 3.44 -13.45
N SER A 597 25.84 2.39 -14.06
CA SER A 597 26.48 1.71 -15.19
C SER A 597 25.45 1.06 -16.12
N VAL A 598 25.95 0.53 -17.23
CA VAL A 598 25.23 -0.29 -18.19
C VAL A 598 25.76 -1.72 -18.08
N ALA A 599 24.86 -2.70 -18.01
CA ALA A 599 25.17 -4.12 -18.02
C ALA A 599 24.54 -4.80 -19.23
N ASP A 600 25.22 -5.79 -19.80
CA ASP A 600 24.72 -6.65 -20.87
C ASP A 600 24.47 -8.06 -20.32
N VAL A 601 23.27 -8.58 -20.56
CA VAL A 601 22.93 -9.99 -20.35
C VAL A 601 23.36 -10.75 -21.60
N VAL A 602 24.31 -11.68 -21.48
CA VAL A 602 25.00 -12.31 -22.62
C VAL A 602 24.86 -13.82 -22.58
N ALA A 603 24.47 -14.43 -23.71
CA ALA A 603 24.49 -15.88 -23.86
C ALA A 603 25.93 -16.39 -23.93
N ARG A 604 26.31 -17.34 -23.07
CA ARG A 604 27.63 -17.99 -23.10
C ARG A 604 27.63 -19.30 -23.87
N LYS A 605 26.45 -19.85 -24.15
CA LYS A 605 26.23 -21.06 -24.95
C LYS A 605 25.07 -20.86 -25.91
N ASP A 606 25.09 -21.64 -26.99
CA ASP A 606 24.00 -21.72 -27.95
C ASP A 606 22.76 -22.34 -27.29
N GLY A 607 21.58 -21.80 -27.59
CA GLY A 607 20.33 -22.28 -27.01
C GLY A 607 19.10 -21.56 -27.53
N VAL A 608 17.98 -21.76 -26.84
CA VAL A 608 16.72 -21.03 -27.03
C VAL A 608 16.48 -20.20 -25.77
N VAL A 609 16.28 -18.90 -25.92
CA VAL A 609 16.05 -18.00 -24.78
C VAL A 609 14.59 -18.03 -24.34
N ALA A 610 14.34 -18.00 -23.03
CA ALA A 610 13.00 -17.83 -22.46
C ALA A 610 13.06 -17.14 -21.10
N GLY A 611 12.11 -16.24 -20.82
CA GLY A 611 12.00 -15.54 -19.54
C GLY A 611 12.59 -14.13 -19.53
N LEU A 612 12.81 -13.50 -20.69
CA LEU A 612 13.39 -12.17 -20.78
C LEU A 612 12.57 -11.10 -20.03
N ALA A 613 11.23 -11.14 -20.13
CA ALA A 613 10.35 -10.20 -19.42
C ALA A 613 10.42 -10.38 -17.89
N VAL A 614 10.60 -11.62 -17.42
CA VAL A 614 10.75 -11.94 -15.99
C VAL A 614 12.08 -11.39 -15.48
N ALA A 615 13.18 -11.61 -16.21
CA ALA A 615 14.48 -11.05 -15.86
C ALA A 615 14.48 -9.51 -15.86
N GLU A 616 13.83 -8.90 -16.86
CA GLU A 616 13.65 -7.44 -16.94
C GLU A 616 12.91 -6.90 -15.71
N ALA A 617 11.84 -7.57 -15.27
CA ALA A 617 11.09 -7.18 -14.08
C ALA A 617 11.94 -7.20 -12.80
N VAL A 618 12.85 -8.17 -12.64
CA VAL A 618 13.80 -8.21 -11.51
C VAL A 618 14.71 -6.98 -11.53
N PHE A 619 15.27 -6.62 -12.69
CA PHE A 619 16.13 -5.45 -12.80
C PHE A 619 15.38 -4.14 -12.52
N VAL A 620 14.17 -4.00 -13.05
CA VAL A 620 13.33 -2.81 -12.79
C VAL A 620 12.98 -2.69 -11.30
N ARG A 621 12.64 -3.80 -10.64
CA ARG A 621 12.37 -3.85 -9.19
C ARG A 621 13.53 -3.32 -8.34
N LEU A 622 14.77 -3.42 -8.83
CA LEU A 622 15.98 -2.93 -8.16
C LEU A 622 16.53 -1.63 -8.77
N GLY A 623 15.67 -0.88 -9.46
CA GLY A 623 15.95 0.50 -9.87
C GLY A 623 16.65 0.65 -11.22
N ALA A 624 16.61 -0.36 -12.10
CA ALA A 624 17.04 -0.17 -13.48
C ALA A 624 16.16 0.87 -14.19
N GLY A 625 16.80 1.90 -14.75
CA GLY A 625 16.14 3.03 -15.39
C GLY A 625 15.80 2.80 -16.86
N ARG A 626 16.64 2.07 -17.60
CA ARG A 626 16.41 1.75 -19.02
C ARG A 626 16.78 0.30 -19.32
N THR A 627 15.92 -0.38 -20.03
CA THR A 627 16.10 -1.76 -20.51
C THR A 627 15.91 -1.81 -22.02
N GLU A 628 16.77 -2.54 -22.73
CA GLU A 628 16.67 -2.76 -24.17
C GLU A 628 16.92 -4.23 -24.49
N ARG A 629 15.88 -4.95 -24.90
CA ARG A 629 15.99 -6.36 -25.32
C ARG A 629 16.41 -6.46 -26.77
N ARG A 630 17.38 -7.34 -27.02
CA ARG A 630 18.00 -7.62 -28.33
C ARG A 630 17.57 -8.97 -28.90
N ALA A 631 17.03 -9.85 -28.06
CA ALA A 631 16.43 -11.12 -28.42
C ALA A 631 14.95 -11.19 -27.98
N LYS A 632 14.23 -12.20 -28.46
CA LYS A 632 12.85 -12.51 -28.05
C LYS A 632 12.77 -13.91 -27.46
N ASP A 633 11.84 -14.12 -26.52
CA ASP A 633 11.57 -15.46 -26.00
C ASP A 633 11.16 -16.41 -27.14
N GLY A 634 11.76 -17.60 -27.15
CA GLY A 634 11.65 -18.61 -28.23
C GLY A 634 12.66 -18.44 -29.38
N GLU A 635 13.47 -17.38 -29.36
CA GLU A 635 14.53 -17.18 -30.35
C GLU A 635 15.75 -18.07 -30.06
N ARG A 636 16.36 -18.61 -31.14
CA ARG A 636 17.65 -19.31 -31.04
C ARG A 636 18.77 -18.28 -30.98
N VAL A 637 19.63 -18.43 -29.98
CA VAL A 637 20.77 -17.53 -29.71
C VAL A 637 22.08 -18.29 -29.76
N ARG A 638 23.17 -17.59 -30.04
CA ARG A 638 24.54 -18.12 -30.10
C ARG A 638 25.37 -17.59 -28.94
N ALA A 639 26.42 -18.34 -28.59
CA ALA A 639 27.42 -17.86 -27.65
C ALA A 639 28.00 -16.50 -28.12
N GLY A 640 27.92 -15.50 -27.24
CA GLY A 640 28.33 -14.12 -27.50
C GLY A 640 27.20 -13.15 -27.80
N ASP A 641 25.98 -13.64 -28.08
CA ASP A 641 24.84 -12.76 -28.32
C ASP A 641 24.43 -12.00 -27.05
N VAL A 642 24.27 -10.68 -27.19
CA VAL A 642 23.66 -9.84 -26.15
C VAL A 642 22.15 -10.04 -26.23
N LEU A 643 21.55 -10.48 -25.13
CA LEU A 643 20.11 -10.76 -25.02
C LEU A 643 19.32 -9.53 -24.58
N MET A 644 19.89 -8.77 -23.64
CA MET A 644 19.30 -7.56 -23.08
C MET A 644 20.41 -6.64 -22.56
N THR A 645 20.26 -5.34 -22.77
CA THR A 645 21.08 -4.30 -22.14
C THR A 645 20.25 -3.61 -21.06
N VAL A 646 20.82 -3.39 -19.87
CA VAL A 646 20.16 -2.80 -18.70
C VAL A 646 21.03 -1.66 -18.17
N GLU A 647 20.43 -0.51 -17.89
CA GLU A 647 21.08 0.68 -17.33
C GLU A 647 20.47 1.01 -15.96
N GLY A 648 21.31 1.24 -14.95
CA GLY A 648 20.84 1.55 -13.60
C GLY A 648 21.95 1.74 -12.56
N PRO A 649 21.57 1.95 -11.29
CA PRO A 649 22.52 2.00 -10.18
C PRO A 649 23.30 0.68 -10.08
N VAL A 650 24.63 0.75 -9.99
CA VAL A 650 25.50 -0.44 -10.01
C VAL A 650 25.17 -1.40 -8.88
N ARG A 651 24.85 -0.88 -7.67
CA ARG A 651 24.41 -1.71 -6.54
C ARG A 651 23.14 -2.51 -6.90
N GLY A 652 22.14 -1.85 -7.49
CA GLY A 652 20.89 -2.50 -7.90
C GLY A 652 21.10 -3.55 -8.98
N LEU A 653 21.95 -3.26 -9.99
CA LEU A 653 22.28 -4.22 -11.05
C LEU A 653 22.95 -5.49 -10.51
N LEU A 654 23.91 -5.34 -9.59
CA LEU A 654 24.62 -6.48 -8.98
C LEU A 654 23.75 -7.26 -8.00
N THR A 655 22.92 -6.57 -7.20
CA THR A 655 21.94 -7.23 -6.33
C THR A 655 20.90 -8.02 -7.15
N ALA A 656 20.50 -7.52 -8.32
CA ALA A 656 19.55 -8.19 -9.21
C ALA A 656 20.14 -9.41 -9.92
N GLU A 657 21.46 -9.43 -10.13
CA GLU A 657 22.15 -10.36 -11.03
C GLU A 657 21.76 -11.80 -10.78
N ARG A 658 21.91 -12.29 -9.54
CA ARG A 658 21.73 -13.70 -9.23
C ARG A 658 20.27 -14.13 -9.42
N THR A 659 19.33 -13.37 -8.88
CA THR A 659 17.90 -13.65 -9.02
C THR A 659 17.47 -13.61 -10.49
N ALA A 660 17.86 -12.59 -11.26
CA ALA A 660 17.51 -12.46 -12.67
C ALA A 660 18.11 -13.60 -13.52
N LEU A 661 19.39 -13.92 -13.32
CA LEU A 661 20.08 -14.99 -14.06
C LEU A 661 19.59 -16.38 -13.67
N ASN A 662 19.30 -16.66 -12.40
CA ASN A 662 18.78 -17.97 -12.00
C ASN A 662 17.45 -18.30 -12.71
N LEU A 663 16.54 -17.32 -12.80
CA LEU A 663 15.29 -17.47 -13.53
C LEU A 663 15.54 -17.60 -15.04
N LEU A 664 16.31 -16.69 -15.64
CA LEU A 664 16.54 -16.68 -17.09
C LEU A 664 17.29 -17.91 -17.60
N THR A 665 18.34 -18.35 -16.88
CA THR A 665 19.16 -19.53 -17.25
C THR A 665 18.37 -20.83 -17.12
N HIS A 666 17.55 -20.98 -16.08
CA HIS A 666 16.69 -22.14 -15.89
C HIS A 666 15.64 -22.24 -17.01
N LEU A 667 14.89 -21.15 -17.23
CA LEU A 667 13.84 -21.11 -18.25
C LEU A 667 14.40 -21.29 -19.66
N SER A 668 15.53 -20.65 -19.98
CA SER A 668 16.22 -20.86 -21.25
C SER A 668 16.76 -22.28 -21.39
N GLY A 669 17.17 -22.93 -20.29
CA GLY A 669 17.55 -24.34 -20.26
C GLY A 669 16.39 -25.26 -20.65
N VAL A 670 15.20 -25.03 -20.05
CA VAL A 670 13.95 -25.74 -20.39
C VAL A 670 13.61 -25.56 -21.87
N ALA A 671 13.58 -24.32 -22.36
CA ALA A 671 13.28 -24.02 -23.75
C ALA A 671 14.28 -24.67 -24.73
N THR A 672 15.57 -24.65 -24.37
CA THR A 672 16.63 -25.28 -25.17
C THR A 672 16.47 -26.80 -25.24
N LEU A 673 16.21 -27.46 -24.10
CA LEU A 673 15.98 -28.90 -24.07
C LEU A 673 14.73 -29.27 -24.87
N THR A 674 13.62 -28.54 -24.69
CA THR A 674 12.41 -28.75 -25.48
C THR A 674 12.67 -28.57 -26.97
N GLY A 675 13.41 -27.54 -27.37
CA GLY A 675 13.80 -27.32 -28.77
C GLY A 675 14.56 -28.49 -29.39
N ARG A 676 15.44 -29.15 -28.61
CA ARG A 676 16.15 -30.36 -29.06
C ARG A 676 15.20 -31.54 -29.30
N TRP A 677 14.22 -31.73 -28.42
CA TRP A 677 13.18 -32.75 -28.60
C TRP A 677 12.31 -32.48 -29.81
N VAL A 678 11.89 -31.23 -30.01
CA VAL A 678 11.09 -30.81 -31.17
C VAL A 678 11.87 -31.03 -32.46
N GLU A 679 13.16 -30.72 -32.46
CA GLU A 679 14.05 -30.97 -33.59
C GLU A 679 14.24 -32.46 -33.88
N ALA A 680 14.38 -33.31 -32.85
CA ALA A 680 14.54 -34.76 -33.00
C ALA A 680 13.34 -35.42 -33.70
N ILE A 681 12.12 -34.90 -33.51
CA ILE A 681 10.89 -35.42 -34.13
C ILE A 681 10.44 -34.63 -35.36
N SER A 682 11.28 -33.71 -35.86
CA SER A 682 10.95 -32.83 -36.99
C SER A 682 10.55 -33.61 -38.24
N GLY A 683 9.40 -33.28 -38.84
CA GLY A 683 8.85 -33.99 -40.00
C GLY A 683 7.91 -35.15 -39.65
N THR A 684 7.62 -35.39 -38.37
CA THR A 684 6.48 -36.21 -37.92
C THR A 684 5.27 -35.33 -37.59
N THR A 685 4.12 -35.95 -37.29
CA THR A 685 2.92 -35.25 -36.80
C THR A 685 2.88 -35.12 -35.28
N ALA A 686 3.77 -35.81 -34.56
CA ALA A 686 3.81 -35.82 -33.11
C ALA A 686 4.27 -34.47 -32.56
N ARG A 687 3.83 -34.15 -31.34
CA ARG A 687 4.24 -32.93 -30.62
C ARG A 687 4.88 -33.29 -29.30
N VAL A 688 5.96 -32.59 -28.97
CA VAL A 688 6.61 -32.71 -27.65
C VAL A 688 5.75 -32.02 -26.61
N ARG A 689 5.40 -32.72 -25.54
CA ARG A 689 4.55 -32.22 -24.47
C ARG A 689 5.24 -32.26 -23.12
N ASP A 690 4.99 -31.24 -22.30
CA ASP A 690 5.44 -31.22 -20.91
C ASP A 690 4.58 -32.11 -20.00
N THR A 691 4.91 -32.12 -18.72
CA THR A 691 4.11 -32.79 -17.68
C THR A 691 3.87 -31.85 -16.51
N ARG A 692 3.35 -32.37 -15.39
CA ARG A 692 3.26 -31.65 -14.11
C ARG A 692 4.46 -31.87 -13.18
N LYS A 693 5.52 -32.53 -13.65
CA LYS A 693 6.78 -32.68 -12.91
C LYS A 693 7.58 -31.37 -13.00
N THR A 694 7.10 -30.35 -12.30
CA THR A 694 7.64 -28.99 -12.28
C THR A 694 8.26 -28.67 -10.93
N LEU A 695 9.17 -27.70 -10.87
CA LEU A 695 9.63 -27.19 -9.58
C LEU A 695 8.48 -26.44 -8.87
N PRO A 696 8.32 -26.59 -7.54
CA PRO A 696 7.32 -25.86 -6.78
C PRO A 696 7.45 -24.34 -6.98
N GLY A 697 6.34 -23.67 -7.28
CA GLY A 697 6.32 -22.21 -7.52
C GLY A 697 6.73 -21.75 -8.92
N LEU A 698 7.32 -22.63 -9.76
CA LEU A 698 7.79 -22.26 -11.11
C LEU A 698 6.95 -22.83 -12.26
N ARG A 699 5.86 -23.56 -11.97
CA ARG A 699 5.08 -24.29 -12.98
C ARG A 699 4.66 -23.43 -14.18
N ALA A 700 4.11 -22.24 -13.94
CA ALA A 700 3.67 -21.37 -15.02
C ALA A 700 4.83 -20.95 -15.93
N LEU A 701 5.97 -20.59 -15.32
CA LEU A 701 7.17 -20.19 -16.04
C LEU A 701 7.82 -21.34 -16.80
N GLU A 702 7.98 -22.51 -16.18
CA GLU A 702 8.58 -23.68 -16.83
C GLU A 702 7.75 -24.15 -18.02
N LYS A 703 6.42 -24.18 -17.87
CA LYS A 703 5.51 -24.51 -18.97
C LYS A 703 5.43 -23.41 -20.04
N TYR A 704 5.68 -22.15 -19.68
CA TYR A 704 5.90 -21.10 -20.66
C TYR A 704 7.19 -21.35 -21.46
N ALA A 705 8.29 -21.69 -20.79
CA ALA A 705 9.56 -22.01 -21.44
C ALA A 705 9.47 -23.22 -22.38
N VAL A 706 8.67 -24.24 -22.05
CA VAL A 706 8.36 -25.35 -22.98
C VAL A 706 7.75 -24.83 -24.28
N ARG A 707 6.78 -23.91 -24.21
CA ARG A 707 6.19 -23.28 -25.41
C ARG A 707 7.21 -22.47 -26.19
N CYS A 708 8.10 -21.74 -25.51
CA CYS A 708 9.21 -21.03 -26.16
C CYS A 708 10.13 -21.99 -26.92
N GLY A 709 10.37 -23.19 -26.40
CA GLY A 709 11.10 -24.26 -27.09
C GLY A 709 10.34 -24.96 -28.22
N GLY A 710 9.09 -24.57 -28.50
CA GLY A 710 8.23 -25.16 -29.53
C GLY A 710 7.40 -26.37 -29.08
N GLY A 711 7.45 -26.73 -27.80
CA GLY A 711 6.61 -27.78 -27.22
C GLY A 711 5.19 -27.32 -26.94
N VAL A 712 4.41 -28.22 -26.36
CA VAL A 712 3.05 -27.95 -25.86
C VAL A 712 2.87 -28.28 -24.41
N ASN A 713 1.89 -27.61 -23.81
CA ASN A 713 1.53 -27.86 -22.42
C ASN A 713 0.49 -28.97 -22.34
N HIS A 714 0.65 -29.81 -21.32
CA HIS A 714 -0.38 -30.72 -20.83
C HIS A 714 -1.41 -29.94 -20.01
N ARG A 715 -1.67 -30.30 -18.75
CA ARG A 715 -2.50 -29.53 -17.82
C ARG A 715 -1.68 -28.68 -16.83
N MET A 716 -2.24 -27.58 -16.35
CA MET A 716 -1.62 -26.70 -15.33
C MET A 716 -1.91 -27.21 -13.91
N SER A 717 -3.11 -27.73 -13.67
CA SER A 717 -3.63 -28.10 -12.35
C SER A 717 -4.27 -29.50 -12.34
N LEU A 718 -4.81 -29.94 -11.19
CA LEU A 718 -5.62 -31.18 -11.13
C LEU A 718 -7.04 -30.97 -11.68
N SER A 719 -7.48 -29.72 -11.83
CA SER A 719 -8.83 -29.35 -12.23
C SER A 719 -8.98 -29.03 -13.72
N ASP A 720 -7.90 -28.93 -14.49
CA ASP A 720 -8.02 -28.61 -15.93
C ASP A 720 -8.32 -29.85 -16.78
N ALA A 721 -7.92 -31.03 -16.30
CA ALA A 721 -8.22 -32.32 -16.90
C ALA A 721 -8.08 -33.43 -15.84
N ALA A 722 -8.94 -34.44 -15.92
CA ALA A 722 -8.80 -35.65 -15.11
C ALA A 722 -7.74 -36.57 -15.74
N LEU A 723 -6.86 -37.12 -14.91
CA LEU A 723 -5.90 -38.14 -15.31
C LEU A 723 -6.10 -39.35 -14.41
N ILE A 724 -6.71 -40.38 -14.95
CA ILE A 724 -6.94 -41.65 -14.27
C ILE A 724 -5.65 -42.46 -14.38
N LYS A 725 -5.13 -42.87 -13.22
CA LYS A 725 -3.87 -43.62 -13.06
C LYS A 725 -4.16 -44.89 -12.26
N ASP A 726 -3.20 -45.80 -12.20
CA ASP A 726 -3.31 -47.08 -11.49
C ASP A 726 -3.91 -46.95 -10.09
N ASN A 727 -3.44 -45.99 -9.29
CA ASN A 727 -3.95 -45.77 -7.94
C ASN A 727 -5.44 -45.36 -7.92
N HIS A 728 -5.88 -44.58 -8.90
CA HIS A 728 -7.29 -44.21 -9.06
C HIS A 728 -8.14 -45.40 -9.51
N VAL A 729 -7.60 -46.20 -10.43
CA VAL A 729 -8.25 -47.43 -10.92
C VAL A 729 -8.47 -48.40 -9.77
N VAL A 730 -7.43 -48.65 -8.97
CA VAL A 730 -7.51 -49.52 -7.77
C VAL A 730 -8.52 -48.97 -6.78
N ALA A 731 -8.50 -47.66 -6.49
CA ALA A 731 -9.41 -47.05 -5.54
C ALA A 731 -10.88 -47.05 -6.00
N ALA A 732 -11.13 -46.93 -7.30
CA ALA A 732 -12.48 -46.92 -7.87
C ALA A 732 -13.04 -48.32 -8.15
N GLY A 733 -12.21 -49.37 -8.08
CA GLY A 733 -12.61 -50.74 -8.38
C GLY A 733 -12.53 -51.14 -9.86
N GLY A 734 -11.96 -50.27 -10.71
CA GLY A 734 -11.76 -50.53 -12.13
C GLY A 734 -11.64 -49.24 -12.96
N VAL A 735 -11.14 -49.38 -14.19
CA VAL A 735 -10.90 -48.25 -15.10
C VAL A 735 -12.22 -47.61 -15.54
N ALA A 736 -13.21 -48.44 -15.85
CA ALA A 736 -14.53 -47.99 -16.27
C ALA A 736 -15.29 -47.29 -15.14
N GLU A 737 -15.17 -47.80 -13.92
CA GLU A 737 -15.73 -47.22 -12.70
C GLU A 737 -15.12 -45.85 -12.41
N ALA A 738 -13.79 -45.73 -12.51
CA ALA A 738 -13.09 -44.45 -12.37
C ALA A 738 -13.54 -43.45 -13.44
N PHE A 739 -13.63 -43.89 -14.70
CA PHE A 739 -14.05 -43.04 -15.82
C PHE A 739 -15.47 -42.52 -15.64
N ARG A 740 -16.43 -43.41 -15.35
CA ARG A 740 -17.83 -43.04 -15.10
C ARG A 740 -17.96 -42.11 -13.91
N ALA A 741 -17.25 -42.37 -12.81
CA ALA A 741 -17.28 -41.51 -11.63
C ALA A 741 -16.80 -40.07 -11.93
N VAL A 742 -15.73 -39.92 -12.73
CA VAL A 742 -15.27 -38.59 -13.17
C VAL A 742 -16.31 -37.95 -14.08
N ARG A 743 -16.81 -38.67 -15.09
CA ARG A 743 -17.75 -38.13 -16.08
C ARG A 743 -19.11 -37.75 -15.49
N GLU A 744 -19.60 -38.50 -14.51
CA GLU A 744 -20.84 -38.20 -13.78
C GLU A 744 -20.71 -36.96 -12.91
N ARG A 745 -19.53 -36.70 -12.34
CA ARG A 745 -19.31 -35.56 -11.46
C ARG A 745 -18.86 -34.30 -12.19
N PHE A 746 -18.14 -34.46 -13.31
CA PHE A 746 -17.53 -33.39 -14.08
C PHE A 746 -17.81 -33.55 -15.58
N HIS A 747 -19.07 -33.31 -15.96
CA HIS A 747 -19.64 -33.62 -17.29
C HIS A 747 -18.94 -33.00 -18.53
N GLY A 748 -18.02 -32.04 -18.36
CA GLY A 748 -17.28 -31.39 -19.46
C GLY A 748 -15.75 -31.40 -19.28
N LEU A 749 -15.23 -32.07 -18.26
CA LEU A 749 -13.79 -32.12 -18.00
C LEU A 749 -13.13 -33.14 -18.94
N PRO A 750 -12.03 -32.79 -19.66
CA PRO A 750 -11.28 -33.77 -20.43
C PRO A 750 -10.76 -34.90 -19.54
N ILE A 751 -10.84 -36.15 -20.02
CA ILE A 751 -10.37 -37.32 -19.29
C ILE A 751 -9.28 -38.02 -20.09
N GLU A 752 -8.11 -38.10 -19.48
CA GLU A 752 -7.00 -38.91 -19.92
C GLU A 752 -6.89 -40.16 -19.04
N VAL A 753 -6.64 -41.31 -19.66
CA VAL A 753 -6.49 -42.59 -18.97
C VAL A 753 -5.10 -43.15 -19.24
N GLU A 754 -4.34 -43.39 -18.18
CA GLU A 754 -3.04 -44.06 -18.22
C GLU A 754 -3.24 -45.59 -18.33
N ILE A 755 -2.51 -46.20 -19.26
CA ILE A 755 -2.42 -47.65 -19.43
C ILE A 755 -0.96 -48.10 -19.50
N ASP A 756 -0.68 -49.28 -18.96
CA ASP A 756 0.65 -49.90 -18.94
C ASP A 756 0.73 -51.17 -19.80
N ARG A 757 -0.42 -51.67 -20.28
CA ARG A 757 -0.50 -52.87 -21.13
C ARG A 757 -1.52 -52.70 -22.26
N LEU A 758 -1.22 -53.30 -23.40
CA LEU A 758 -2.01 -53.18 -24.63
C LEU A 758 -3.43 -53.75 -24.52
N ASP A 759 -3.65 -54.71 -23.61
CA ASP A 759 -4.97 -55.32 -23.36
C ASP A 759 -5.95 -54.37 -22.66
N GLN A 760 -5.47 -53.33 -21.98
CA GLN A 760 -6.32 -52.31 -21.35
C GLN A 760 -6.91 -51.33 -22.37
N LEU A 761 -6.22 -51.09 -23.49
CA LEU A 761 -6.56 -50.04 -24.46
C LEU A 761 -7.99 -50.17 -24.98
N GLU A 762 -8.43 -51.39 -25.28
CA GLU A 762 -9.77 -51.63 -25.83
C GLU A 762 -10.88 -51.18 -24.88
N ALA A 763 -10.73 -51.48 -23.58
CA ALA A 763 -11.71 -51.10 -22.56
C ALA A 763 -11.77 -49.57 -22.40
N VAL A 764 -10.61 -48.90 -22.44
CA VAL A 764 -10.52 -47.44 -22.34
C VAL A 764 -11.20 -46.75 -23.54
N LEU A 765 -10.99 -47.27 -24.75
CA LEU A 765 -11.62 -46.75 -25.96
C LEU A 765 -13.13 -46.97 -25.98
N ASP A 766 -13.60 -48.12 -25.47
CA ASP A 766 -15.02 -48.46 -25.45
C ASP A 766 -15.83 -47.58 -24.48
N GLU A 767 -15.22 -47.14 -23.36
CA GLU A 767 -15.77 -46.16 -22.39
C GLU A 767 -15.74 -44.71 -22.91
N GLY A 768 -14.97 -44.43 -23.97
CA GLY A 768 -14.97 -43.14 -24.66
C GLY A 768 -13.96 -42.13 -24.14
N ALA A 769 -12.79 -42.58 -23.68
CA ALA A 769 -11.70 -41.67 -23.34
C ALA A 769 -11.30 -40.76 -24.50
N GLU A 770 -11.05 -39.48 -24.22
CA GLU A 770 -10.59 -38.51 -25.23
C GLU A 770 -9.07 -38.60 -25.48
N GLU A 771 -8.34 -39.04 -24.47
CA GLU A 771 -6.88 -39.13 -24.48
C GLU A 771 -6.42 -40.37 -23.72
N VAL A 772 -5.39 -41.05 -24.23
CA VAL A 772 -4.82 -42.25 -23.62
C VAL A 772 -3.31 -42.09 -23.53
N LEU A 773 -2.80 -42.23 -22.31
CA LEU A 773 -1.37 -42.18 -22.01
C LEU A 773 -0.82 -43.62 -21.97
N LEU A 774 0.13 -43.89 -22.87
CA LEU A 774 0.82 -45.17 -23.02
C LEU A 774 2.11 -45.13 -22.17
N ASP A 775 2.07 -45.68 -20.95
CA ASP A 775 3.19 -45.60 -20.02
C ASP A 775 4.19 -46.75 -20.21
N ASN A 776 5.45 -46.41 -20.53
CA ASN A 776 6.56 -47.33 -20.76
C ASN A 776 6.34 -48.37 -21.88
N PHE A 777 5.51 -48.05 -22.89
CA PHE A 777 5.32 -48.90 -24.07
C PHE A 777 6.59 -48.94 -24.92
N THR A 778 6.88 -50.10 -25.53
CA THR A 778 7.93 -50.20 -26.55
C THR A 778 7.47 -49.54 -27.86
N VAL A 779 8.39 -49.22 -28.77
CA VAL A 779 8.04 -48.66 -30.10
C VAL A 779 7.06 -49.56 -30.85
N GLU A 780 7.21 -50.89 -30.73
CA GLU A 780 6.31 -51.86 -31.35
C GLU A 780 4.91 -51.81 -30.72
N ASP A 781 4.84 -51.77 -29.39
CA ASP A 781 3.56 -51.67 -28.67
C ASP A 781 2.86 -50.33 -28.95
N THR A 782 3.61 -49.22 -29.01
CA THR A 782 3.07 -47.90 -29.36
C THR A 782 2.51 -47.92 -30.78
N ALA A 783 3.24 -48.46 -31.76
CA ALA A 783 2.75 -48.61 -33.13
C ALA A 783 1.48 -49.47 -33.18
N ARG A 784 1.42 -50.53 -32.38
CA ARG A 784 0.24 -51.39 -32.29
C ARG A 784 -0.94 -50.66 -31.67
N ALA A 785 -0.73 -49.89 -30.60
CA ALA A 785 -1.74 -49.06 -29.96
C ALA A 785 -2.33 -48.01 -30.91
N VAL A 786 -1.48 -47.33 -31.69
CA VAL A 786 -1.90 -46.38 -32.73
C VAL A 786 -2.80 -47.06 -33.77
N GLN A 787 -2.44 -48.26 -34.23
CA GLN A 787 -3.30 -49.02 -35.15
C GLN A 787 -4.64 -49.39 -34.51
N ILE A 788 -4.66 -49.86 -33.26
CA ILE A 788 -5.89 -50.22 -32.56
C ILE A 788 -6.80 -49.00 -32.41
N ALA A 789 -6.28 -47.87 -31.92
CA ALA A 789 -7.05 -46.65 -31.76
C ALA A 789 -7.62 -46.17 -33.11
N LYS A 790 -6.83 -46.23 -34.18
CA LYS A 790 -7.27 -45.83 -35.52
C LYS A 790 -8.44 -46.64 -36.07
N TYR A 791 -8.53 -47.93 -35.77
CA TYR A 791 -9.59 -48.80 -36.30
C TYR A 791 -10.80 -48.95 -35.37
N ARG A 792 -10.62 -48.83 -34.05
CA ARG A 792 -11.66 -49.18 -33.07
C ARG A 792 -12.28 -47.97 -32.36
N ALA A 793 -11.57 -46.85 -32.25
CA ALA A 793 -12.08 -45.71 -31.51
C ALA A 793 -13.33 -45.12 -32.20
N LYS A 794 -14.41 -44.96 -31.43
CA LYS A 794 -15.67 -44.39 -31.93
C LYS A 794 -15.55 -42.90 -32.24
N ASN A 795 -14.61 -42.22 -31.58
CA ASN A 795 -14.27 -40.81 -31.72
C ASN A 795 -12.76 -40.67 -31.93
N ARG A 796 -12.29 -39.48 -32.34
CA ARG A 796 -10.85 -39.19 -32.36
C ARG A 796 -10.31 -39.25 -30.94
N VAL A 797 -9.29 -40.08 -30.71
CA VAL A 797 -8.60 -40.22 -29.42
C VAL A 797 -7.15 -39.81 -29.63
N ALA A 798 -6.64 -38.94 -28.76
CA ALA A 798 -5.23 -38.59 -28.75
C ALA A 798 -4.44 -39.66 -28.01
N LEU A 799 -3.31 -40.10 -28.58
CA LEU A 799 -2.39 -40.99 -27.90
C LEU A 799 -1.15 -40.22 -27.46
N GLU A 800 -0.76 -40.41 -26.20
CA GLU A 800 0.43 -39.81 -25.60
C GLU A 800 1.40 -40.91 -25.17
N ALA A 801 2.62 -40.92 -25.71
CA ALA A 801 3.69 -41.80 -25.23
C ALA A 801 4.40 -41.15 -24.04
N SER A 802 4.58 -41.91 -22.96
CA SER A 802 5.26 -41.47 -21.73
C SER A 802 6.12 -42.61 -21.16
N GLY A 803 7.04 -42.28 -20.27
CA GLY A 803 7.87 -43.25 -19.56
C GLY A 803 9.08 -43.72 -20.38
N GLY A 804 10.28 -43.63 -19.79
CA GLY A 804 11.51 -44.12 -20.43
C GLY A 804 11.96 -43.43 -21.73
N LEU A 805 11.30 -42.35 -22.17
CA LEU A 805 11.64 -41.66 -23.41
C LEU A 805 13.03 -41.03 -23.35
N THR A 806 13.80 -41.20 -24.43
CA THR A 806 15.13 -40.61 -24.62
C THR A 806 15.18 -39.82 -25.93
N LEU A 807 16.16 -38.91 -26.09
CA LEU A 807 16.32 -38.19 -27.35
C LEU A 807 16.65 -39.14 -28.51
N GLU A 808 17.36 -40.22 -28.22
CA GLU A 808 17.72 -41.26 -29.17
C GLU A 808 16.48 -42.04 -29.67
N SER A 809 15.53 -42.33 -28.79
CA SER A 809 14.30 -43.07 -29.14
C SER A 809 13.14 -42.16 -29.60
N ALA A 810 13.28 -40.84 -29.45
CA ALA A 810 12.20 -39.87 -29.73
C ALA A 810 11.64 -40.00 -31.15
N ARG A 811 12.53 -40.16 -32.13
CA ARG A 811 12.14 -40.25 -33.54
C ARG A 811 11.34 -41.51 -33.84
N ASP A 812 11.85 -42.65 -33.40
CA ASP A 812 11.22 -43.96 -33.62
C ASP A 812 9.82 -44.00 -32.99
N VAL A 813 9.66 -43.45 -31.78
CA VAL A 813 8.36 -43.34 -31.10
C VAL A 813 7.43 -42.39 -31.87
N ALA A 814 7.92 -41.24 -32.34
CA ALA A 814 7.11 -40.29 -33.10
C ALA A 814 6.63 -40.86 -34.45
N ASP A 815 7.48 -41.61 -35.16
CA ASP A 815 7.14 -42.25 -36.44
C ASP A 815 6.07 -43.35 -36.31
N THR A 816 5.76 -43.81 -35.09
CA THR A 816 4.61 -44.72 -34.86
C THR A 816 3.26 -44.09 -35.17
N GLY A 817 3.19 -42.75 -35.19
CA GLY A 817 1.96 -41.97 -35.40
C GLY A 817 1.25 -41.55 -34.11
N VAL A 818 1.90 -41.65 -32.96
CA VAL A 818 1.42 -41.08 -31.69
C VAL A 818 1.26 -39.55 -31.78
N ASP A 819 0.29 -38.96 -31.06
CA ASP A 819 0.03 -37.51 -31.11
C ASP A 819 1.03 -36.73 -30.25
N TYR A 820 1.38 -37.26 -29.08
CA TYR A 820 2.26 -36.59 -28.11
C TYR A 820 3.39 -37.48 -27.61
N LEU A 821 4.55 -36.85 -27.38
CA LEU A 821 5.63 -37.41 -26.56
C LEU A 821 5.70 -36.60 -25.27
N ALA A 822 5.25 -37.17 -24.15
CA ALA A 822 5.26 -36.53 -22.84
C ALA A 822 6.59 -36.75 -22.12
N VAL A 823 7.38 -35.69 -22.02
CA VAL A 823 8.73 -35.76 -21.50
C VAL A 823 8.79 -35.06 -20.15
N GLY A 824 8.79 -35.85 -19.08
CA GLY A 824 8.84 -35.32 -17.70
C GLY A 824 10.09 -34.49 -17.40
N ALA A 825 11.23 -34.85 -17.99
CA ALA A 825 12.51 -34.22 -17.73
C ALA A 825 12.64 -32.78 -18.29
N LEU A 826 11.71 -32.33 -19.15
CA LEU A 826 11.80 -31.01 -19.79
C LEU A 826 11.84 -29.87 -18.78
N THR A 827 11.06 -29.96 -17.70
CA THR A 827 10.86 -28.85 -16.76
C THR A 827 11.78 -28.94 -15.55
N HIS A 828 11.81 -30.08 -14.86
CA HIS A 828 12.57 -30.22 -13.60
C HIS A 828 14.01 -30.72 -13.77
N SER A 829 14.40 -31.18 -14.96
CA SER A 829 15.72 -31.78 -15.23
C SER A 829 16.46 -31.14 -16.40
N ALA A 830 15.94 -30.04 -16.96
CA ALA A 830 16.66 -29.32 -17.99
C ALA A 830 17.98 -28.74 -17.45
N PRO A 831 19.12 -28.95 -18.15
CA PRO A 831 20.33 -28.23 -17.84
C PRO A 831 20.11 -26.73 -18.07
N ALA A 832 20.53 -25.90 -17.12
CA ALA A 832 20.48 -24.45 -17.28
C ALA A 832 21.30 -24.00 -18.51
N LEU A 833 20.76 -23.07 -19.28
CA LEU A 833 21.51 -22.43 -20.36
C LEU A 833 22.46 -21.40 -19.75
N ASP A 834 23.74 -21.45 -20.13
CA ASP A 834 24.76 -20.56 -19.58
C ASP A 834 24.58 -19.12 -20.11
N ILE A 835 24.18 -18.21 -19.22
CA ILE A 835 23.92 -16.79 -19.49
C ILE A 835 24.57 -16.00 -18.34
N ALA A 836 25.26 -14.91 -18.68
CA ALA A 836 25.98 -14.07 -17.73
C ALA A 836 25.50 -12.62 -17.79
N LEU A 837 25.86 -11.84 -16.77
CA LEU A 837 25.73 -10.38 -16.74
C LEU A 837 27.12 -9.76 -16.80
N ASP A 838 27.36 -8.91 -17.79
CA ASP A 838 28.63 -8.21 -17.99
C ASP A 838 28.43 -6.70 -17.79
N LEU A 839 29.04 -6.11 -16.76
CA LEU A 839 29.11 -4.65 -16.63
C LEU A 839 30.01 -4.07 -17.73
N ARG A 840 29.56 -3.00 -18.38
CA ARG A 840 30.42 -2.21 -19.27
C ARG A 840 31.42 -1.41 -18.44
N GLY A 841 32.70 -1.58 -18.77
CA GLY A 841 33.83 -0.90 -18.12
C GLY A 841 34.05 0.52 -18.60
#